data_AF-A0A7C0VFE3-F1
#
_entry.id   AF-A0A7C0VFE3-F1
#
_cell.length_a   1.000
_cell.length_b   1.000
_cell.length_c   1.000
_cell.angle_alpha   90.00
_cell.angle_beta   90.00
_cell.angle_gamma   90.00
#
_symmetry.space_group_name_H-M   'P 1'
#
loop_
_entity.id
_entity.type
_entity.pdbx_description
1 polymer ?
#
loop_
_entity_poly.entity_id
_entity_poly.type
_entity_poly.pdbx_seq_one_letter_code
_entity_poly.pdbx_strand_id
1 'polypeptide(L)'
;MFQYSVKRIVRGRGMFLSLFVSVALATTLFAGILQGADAIGAKSLEQIFRSAPYDVIDQASAKNITKTRILEVEEVLGSIEGVTHIDKFIWAPVNAFEPGSNETLEGIFLVAIPDNSTFYESIQGVDRFERGKVYLDVSSFMAEEYEANGSITFDISTYLWRSPPGFENRRFTLPIGGSVAVEDTAWALFVSRYDRYLYGLFSRNDPSQRRPRYNMVLMSTDTYMDIQRSIFAEDRRPTDDQHGVALISLDRERLVNPWDLDGSIEEIKLIFEEVNANGAQYFYTPRNFLGEMLEAVLQNANNMKTSTIVVSLPVFFTAWYLGTTIAEVVFQLRRREIGLLLVRGLNTQQVFRMLLFEGLVVSLVAGVVALMGSSLVLPLVIPGLTPLETLLTVNPVTLASIFIFSTGLSLFSLLRPAQKAVEVNIVDALREHISEEEEKREVFPPLLAFLLGAYRFAMLYLGYTVDQFRPSTSNLIVSLLYSTWWGTDYLLSFIAPILFFWGFTKLFVYYVPWYQRLLTWVSTLLVGDAARFSALTLQRNLKRVAATTFMVALIVGYSVTVIGNVATNEDFIESAVYTSVGADAAVWLFEGDHAQEVLEKVLEVPGVESACIEVLFTPDTSLGAVPVRGVDPLAWRDSAYYTPEIIDDPQVFERMN
;
A
#
# COMPACT_ATOMS: atom_id res chain seq x y z
N MET A 1 11.86 -11.78 47.73
CA MET A 1 11.48 -10.61 46.90
C MET A 1 10.21 -10.87 46.09
N PHE A 2 10.15 -11.89 45.24
CA PHE A 2 9.02 -12.16 44.32
C PHE A 2 7.63 -12.22 44.98
N GLN A 3 7.45 -13.02 46.05
CA GLN A 3 6.16 -13.12 46.76
C GLN A 3 5.69 -11.79 47.37
N TYR A 4 6.64 -10.92 47.77
CA TYR A 4 6.33 -9.61 48.33
C TYR A 4 5.91 -8.62 47.24
N SER A 5 6.58 -8.63 46.07
CA SER A 5 6.21 -7.82 44.91
C SER A 5 4.82 -8.16 44.38
N VAL A 6 4.49 -9.45 44.24
CA VAL A 6 3.15 -9.88 43.78
C VAL A 6 2.06 -9.47 44.77
N LYS A 7 2.30 -9.63 46.08
CA LYS A 7 1.34 -9.19 47.12
C LYS A 7 1.19 -7.66 47.17
N ARG A 8 2.23 -6.93 46.80
CA ARG A 8 2.22 -5.46 46.68
C ARG A 8 1.42 -5.00 45.47
N ILE A 9 1.53 -5.66 44.31
CA ILE A 9 0.71 -5.37 43.12
C ILE A 9 -0.79 -5.48 43.45
N VAL A 10 -1.18 -6.54 44.15
CA VAL A 10 -2.59 -6.78 44.54
C VAL A 10 -3.12 -5.74 45.54
N ARG A 11 -2.28 -5.23 46.44
CA ARG A 11 -2.64 -4.22 47.46
C ARG A 11 -2.50 -2.78 46.96
N GLY A 12 -1.64 -2.53 45.98
CA GLY A 12 -1.28 -1.23 45.43
C GLY A 12 -2.00 -0.87 44.13
N ARG A 13 -3.26 -1.26 43.96
CA ARG A 13 -4.03 -1.24 42.70
C ARG A 13 -3.92 0.05 41.88
N GLY A 14 -3.90 1.23 42.50
CA GLY A 14 -3.84 2.50 41.77
C GLY A 14 -2.57 2.73 40.94
N MET A 15 -1.39 2.29 41.42
CA MET A 15 -0.12 2.41 40.69
C MET A 15 -0.11 1.45 39.49
N PHE A 16 -0.43 0.21 39.80
CA PHE A 16 -0.40 -0.87 38.83
C PHE A 16 -1.40 -0.62 37.71
N LEU A 17 -2.64 -0.27 38.04
CA LEU A 17 -3.71 -0.07 37.07
C LEU A 17 -3.42 1.11 36.13
N SER A 18 -2.90 2.21 36.66
CA SER A 18 -2.67 3.40 35.84
C SER A 18 -1.47 3.25 34.90
N LEU A 19 -0.35 2.72 35.39
CA LEU A 19 0.79 2.38 34.54
C LEU A 19 0.43 1.29 33.54
N PHE A 20 -0.36 0.30 33.96
CA PHE A 20 -0.86 -0.74 33.09
C PHE A 20 -1.73 -0.17 31.97
N VAL A 21 -2.68 0.71 32.26
CA VAL A 21 -3.53 1.32 31.22
C VAL A 21 -2.70 2.14 30.24
N SER A 22 -1.73 2.95 30.70
CA SER A 22 -0.90 3.74 29.79
C SER A 22 -0.02 2.87 28.88
N VAL A 23 0.62 1.84 29.45
CA VAL A 23 1.48 0.93 28.69
C VAL A 23 0.63 0.05 27.77
N ALA A 24 -0.46 -0.53 28.26
CA ALA A 24 -1.35 -1.38 27.47
C ALA A 24 -1.92 -0.63 26.28
N LEU A 25 -2.37 0.62 26.43
CA LEU A 25 -2.95 1.38 25.33
C LEU A 25 -1.93 1.65 24.21
N ALA A 26 -0.71 2.10 24.53
CA ALA A 26 0.32 2.29 23.52
C ALA A 26 0.82 0.99 22.90
N THR A 27 0.98 -0.06 23.71
CA THR A 27 1.37 -1.38 23.21
C THR A 27 0.26 -1.96 22.32
N THR A 28 -1.02 -1.74 22.62
CA THR A 28 -2.15 -2.19 21.79
C THR A 28 -2.12 -1.51 20.43
N LEU A 29 -1.85 -0.20 20.40
CA LEU A 29 -1.70 0.52 19.14
C LEU A 29 -0.49 0.01 18.35
N PHE A 30 0.67 -0.14 18.99
CA PHE A 30 1.86 -0.71 18.34
C PHE A 30 1.63 -2.13 17.81
N ALA A 31 0.97 -2.98 18.61
CA ALA A 31 0.58 -4.33 18.21
C ALA A 31 -0.38 -4.31 17.02
N GLY A 32 -1.38 -3.43 17.01
CA GLY A 32 -2.32 -3.27 15.90
C GLY A 32 -1.63 -2.85 14.61
N ILE A 33 -0.61 -1.98 14.67
CA ILE A 33 0.17 -1.58 13.49
C ILE A 33 0.89 -2.79 12.88
N LEU A 34 1.61 -3.54 13.70
CA LEU A 34 2.40 -4.66 13.21
C LEU A 34 1.52 -5.85 12.77
N GLN A 35 0.51 -6.21 13.57
CA GLN A 35 -0.46 -7.25 13.22
C GLN A 35 -1.28 -6.89 11.99
N GLY A 36 -1.68 -5.63 11.85
CA GLY A 36 -2.41 -5.14 10.69
C GLY A 36 -1.58 -5.26 9.41
N ALA A 37 -0.30 -4.87 9.47
CA ALA A 37 0.60 -5.03 8.33
C ALA A 37 0.84 -6.50 7.97
N ASP A 38 1.01 -7.37 8.96
CA ASP A 38 1.18 -8.82 8.73
C ASP A 38 -0.09 -9.44 8.13
N ALA A 39 -1.28 -9.06 8.61
CA ALA A 39 -2.56 -9.54 8.10
C ALA A 39 -2.84 -9.04 6.67
N ILE A 40 -2.51 -7.78 6.36
CA ILE A 40 -2.61 -7.24 5.00
C ILE A 40 -1.62 -7.94 4.06
N GLY A 41 -0.40 -8.20 4.52
CA GLY A 41 0.58 -8.99 3.76
C GLY A 41 0.05 -10.38 3.42
N ALA A 42 -0.44 -11.12 4.43
CA ALA A 42 -1.01 -12.46 4.22
C ALA A 42 -2.20 -12.45 3.24
N LYS A 43 -3.12 -11.50 3.38
CA LYS A 43 -4.27 -11.37 2.48
C LYS A 43 -3.86 -10.98 1.05
N SER A 44 -2.84 -10.12 0.92
CA SER A 44 -2.30 -9.74 -0.38
C SER A 44 -1.67 -10.95 -1.07
N LEU A 45 -0.93 -11.80 -0.34
CA LEU A 45 -0.38 -13.04 -0.88
C LEU A 45 -1.48 -14.00 -1.33
N GLU A 46 -2.53 -14.18 -0.53
CA GLU A 46 -3.67 -15.02 -0.92
C GLU A 46 -4.35 -14.49 -2.19
N GLN A 47 -4.53 -13.17 -2.30
CA GLN A 47 -5.08 -12.56 -3.49
C GLN A 47 -4.20 -12.79 -4.72
N ILE A 48 -2.87 -12.61 -4.59
CA ILE A 48 -1.90 -12.86 -5.66
C ILE A 48 -1.97 -14.32 -6.11
N PHE A 49 -2.03 -15.26 -5.15
CA PHE A 49 -2.10 -16.69 -5.45
C PHE A 49 -3.35 -17.07 -6.23
N ARG A 50 -4.47 -16.39 -5.99
CA ARG A 50 -5.71 -16.61 -6.75
C ARG A 50 -5.68 -15.94 -8.12
N SER A 51 -5.06 -14.78 -8.27
CA SER A 51 -5.13 -13.96 -9.50
C SER A 51 -4.04 -14.26 -10.52
N ALA A 52 -2.90 -14.81 -10.09
CA ALA A 52 -1.78 -15.14 -10.96
C ALA A 52 -1.68 -16.67 -11.10
N PRO A 53 -2.03 -17.27 -12.25
CA PRO A 53 -1.92 -18.72 -12.45
C PRO A 53 -0.47 -19.21 -12.65
N TYR A 54 0.41 -18.36 -13.17
CA TYR A 54 1.80 -18.70 -13.49
C TYR A 54 2.80 -17.81 -12.75
N ASP A 55 3.95 -18.39 -12.40
CA ASP A 55 4.97 -17.79 -11.52
C ASP A 55 6.20 -17.29 -12.27
N VAL A 56 6.62 -18.02 -13.30
CA VAL A 56 7.75 -17.66 -14.17
C VAL A 56 7.29 -17.76 -15.62
N ILE A 57 7.56 -16.73 -16.41
CA ILE A 57 7.35 -16.80 -17.87
C ILE A 57 8.71 -16.83 -18.52
N ASP A 58 8.91 -17.83 -19.34
CA ASP A 58 10.11 -18.02 -20.11
C ASP A 58 9.83 -17.90 -21.59
N GLN A 59 10.52 -16.98 -22.26
CA GLN A 59 10.28 -16.68 -23.67
C GLN A 59 11.56 -16.91 -24.48
N ALA A 60 11.45 -17.71 -25.53
CA ALA A 60 12.49 -17.89 -26.54
C ALA A 60 12.03 -17.31 -27.87
N SER A 61 12.82 -16.39 -28.42
CA SER A 61 12.52 -15.71 -29.69
C SER A 61 13.49 -16.17 -30.76
N ALA A 62 12.98 -16.75 -31.84
CA ALA A 62 13.81 -17.20 -32.96
C ALA A 62 13.05 -17.24 -34.29
N LYS A 63 13.74 -16.87 -35.37
CA LYS A 63 13.25 -17.09 -36.76
C LYS A 63 13.07 -18.56 -37.14
N ASN A 64 13.61 -19.49 -36.34
CA ASN A 64 13.37 -20.92 -36.48
C ASN A 64 12.94 -21.50 -35.13
N ILE A 65 11.63 -21.68 -34.97
CA ILE A 65 11.01 -22.20 -33.74
C ILE A 65 11.46 -23.63 -33.39
N THR A 66 11.91 -24.42 -34.37
CA THR A 66 12.42 -25.78 -34.06
C THR A 66 13.71 -25.74 -33.24
N LYS A 67 14.46 -24.62 -33.27
CA LYS A 67 15.67 -24.45 -32.46
C LYS A 67 15.37 -24.19 -30.98
N THR A 68 14.21 -23.62 -30.65
CA THR A 68 13.83 -23.34 -29.27
C THR A 68 13.32 -24.60 -28.56
N ARG A 69 13.19 -25.72 -29.29
CA ARG A 69 12.74 -27.03 -28.79
C ARG A 69 11.47 -26.95 -27.91
N ILE A 70 10.56 -26.02 -28.23
CA ILE A 70 9.36 -25.74 -27.42
C ILE A 70 8.57 -27.00 -27.02
N LEU A 71 8.51 -28.02 -27.88
CA LEU A 71 7.83 -29.28 -27.58
C LEU A 71 8.49 -30.09 -26.46
N GLU A 72 9.82 -30.04 -26.33
CA GLU A 72 10.66 -30.75 -25.34
C GLU A 72 10.91 -29.94 -24.06
N VAL A 73 10.47 -28.68 -23.99
CA VAL A 73 10.75 -27.78 -22.84
C VAL A 73 10.23 -28.35 -21.52
N GLU A 74 9.11 -29.05 -21.56
CA GLU A 74 8.49 -29.70 -20.40
C GLU A 74 9.37 -30.80 -19.80
N GLU A 75 10.11 -31.55 -20.64
CA GLU A 75 11.05 -32.59 -20.17
C GLU A 75 12.30 -31.96 -19.54
N VAL A 76 12.76 -30.84 -20.08
CA VAL A 76 13.98 -30.15 -19.62
C VAL A 76 13.70 -29.39 -18.33
N LEU A 77 12.69 -28.52 -18.32
CA LEU A 77 12.40 -27.63 -17.20
C LEU A 77 11.53 -28.29 -16.13
N GLY A 78 10.72 -29.30 -16.48
CA GLY A 78 9.92 -30.05 -15.51
C GLY A 78 10.74 -30.97 -14.62
N SER A 79 12.03 -31.17 -14.92
CA SER A 79 12.96 -31.94 -14.08
C SER A 79 13.48 -31.15 -12.85
N ILE A 80 13.24 -29.83 -12.82
CA ILE A 80 13.71 -28.93 -11.77
C ILE A 80 12.83 -29.11 -10.51
N GLU A 81 13.48 -29.23 -9.35
CA GLU A 81 12.78 -29.39 -8.08
C GLU A 81 11.99 -28.13 -7.71
N GLY A 82 10.68 -28.27 -7.47
CA GLY A 82 9.79 -27.15 -7.13
C GLY A 82 8.97 -26.62 -8.31
N VAL A 83 9.18 -27.12 -9.53
CA VAL A 83 8.26 -26.89 -10.66
C VAL A 83 7.14 -27.91 -10.61
N THR A 84 5.89 -27.45 -10.65
CA THR A 84 4.70 -28.32 -10.57
C THR A 84 4.07 -28.58 -11.92
N HIS A 85 3.95 -27.53 -12.73
CA HIS A 85 3.25 -27.56 -14.01
C HIS A 85 3.90 -26.59 -14.99
N ILE A 86 3.95 -26.97 -16.25
CA ILE A 86 4.46 -26.13 -17.34
C ILE A 86 3.44 -26.13 -18.48
N ASP A 87 2.90 -24.95 -18.78
CA ASP A 87 2.17 -24.73 -20.02
C ASP A 87 3.07 -24.12 -21.08
N LYS A 88 2.71 -24.31 -22.34
CA LYS A 88 3.48 -23.78 -23.47
C LYS A 88 2.57 -23.35 -24.59
N PHE A 89 2.94 -22.26 -25.26
CA PHE A 89 2.29 -21.83 -26.48
C PHE A 89 3.31 -21.15 -27.38
N ILE A 90 2.97 -21.02 -28.65
CA ILE A 90 3.79 -20.28 -29.62
C ILE A 90 2.95 -19.10 -30.07
N TRP A 91 3.56 -17.93 -30.17
CA TRP A 91 2.93 -16.82 -30.85
C TRP A 91 3.86 -16.20 -31.89
N ALA A 92 3.26 -15.70 -32.97
CA ALA A 92 3.97 -15.01 -34.02
C ALA A 92 3.09 -13.91 -34.62
N PRO A 93 3.65 -12.73 -34.93
CA PRO A 93 2.95 -11.76 -35.75
C PRO A 93 2.84 -12.32 -37.18
N VAL A 94 1.65 -12.25 -37.75
CA VAL A 94 1.38 -12.63 -39.14
C VAL A 94 0.55 -11.55 -39.83
N ASN A 95 0.66 -11.51 -41.15
CA ASN A 95 -0.23 -10.70 -41.97
C ASN A 95 -1.35 -11.60 -42.52
N ALA A 96 -2.56 -11.08 -42.67
CA ALA A 96 -3.63 -11.79 -43.38
C ALA A 96 -4.32 -10.86 -44.37
N PHE A 97 -5.00 -11.43 -45.36
CA PHE A 97 -5.78 -10.66 -46.32
C PHE A 97 -7.16 -10.35 -45.75
N GLU A 98 -7.59 -9.11 -45.96
CA GLU A 98 -8.94 -8.68 -45.63
C GLU A 98 -9.99 -9.48 -46.45
N PRO A 99 -11.10 -9.91 -45.83
CA PRO A 99 -12.17 -10.64 -46.52
C PRO A 99 -12.72 -9.88 -47.73
N GLY A 100 -12.58 -10.44 -48.93
CA GLY A 100 -13.14 -9.84 -50.16
C GLY A 100 -12.32 -8.67 -50.74
N SER A 101 -11.20 -8.32 -50.12
CA SER A 101 -10.26 -7.30 -50.59
C SER A 101 -8.87 -7.91 -50.86
N ASN A 102 -8.00 -7.16 -51.54
CA ASN A 102 -6.59 -7.55 -51.77
C ASN A 102 -5.64 -6.81 -50.79
N GLU A 103 -6.18 -6.11 -49.80
CA GLU A 103 -5.39 -5.42 -48.79
C GLU A 103 -4.90 -6.39 -47.72
N THR A 104 -3.68 -6.15 -47.24
CA THR A 104 -3.05 -6.94 -46.20
C THR A 104 -3.21 -6.24 -44.86
N LEU A 105 -3.83 -6.93 -43.92
CA LEU A 105 -3.90 -6.54 -42.52
C LEU A 105 -2.62 -7.02 -41.84
N GLU A 106 -1.86 -6.05 -41.33
CA GLU A 106 -0.65 -6.30 -40.57
C GLU A 106 -0.94 -6.45 -39.08
N GLY A 107 -0.07 -7.18 -38.37
CA GLY A 107 -0.10 -7.22 -36.91
C GLY A 107 -1.17 -8.14 -36.31
N ILE A 108 -1.56 -9.21 -37.00
CA ILE A 108 -2.44 -10.24 -36.45
C ILE A 108 -1.62 -11.14 -35.52
N PHE A 109 -2.11 -11.34 -34.30
CA PHE A 109 -1.49 -12.25 -33.33
C PHE A 109 -1.93 -13.68 -33.63
N LEU A 110 -1.04 -14.47 -34.21
CA LEU A 110 -1.24 -15.91 -34.35
C LEU A 110 -0.74 -16.59 -33.08
N VAL A 111 -1.61 -17.35 -32.43
CA VAL A 111 -1.31 -18.12 -31.22
C VAL A 111 -1.56 -19.60 -31.51
N ALA A 112 -0.54 -20.43 -31.29
CA ALA A 112 -0.60 -21.86 -31.45
C ALA A 112 -0.51 -22.55 -30.08
N ILE A 113 -1.55 -23.33 -29.74
CA ILE A 113 -1.70 -23.98 -28.43
C ILE A 113 -1.59 -25.50 -28.61
N PRO A 114 -0.84 -26.22 -27.76
CA PRO A 114 -0.72 -27.67 -27.87
C PRO A 114 -1.96 -28.36 -27.26
N ASP A 115 -2.29 -29.54 -27.76
CA ASP A 115 -3.53 -30.26 -27.42
C ASP A 115 -3.63 -30.67 -25.93
N ASN A 116 -2.50 -30.67 -25.20
CA ASN A 116 -2.42 -31.01 -23.78
C ASN A 116 -2.38 -29.80 -22.84
N SER A 117 -2.54 -28.57 -23.33
CA SER A 117 -2.44 -27.37 -22.49
C SER A 117 -3.68 -27.14 -21.64
N THR A 118 -3.50 -26.50 -20.47
CA THR A 118 -4.60 -26.06 -19.61
C THR A 118 -5.34 -24.84 -20.16
N PHE A 119 -4.78 -24.13 -21.16
CA PHE A 119 -5.40 -22.96 -21.77
C PHE A 119 -6.80 -23.20 -22.35
N TYR A 120 -7.15 -24.45 -22.68
CA TYR A 120 -8.49 -24.80 -23.12
C TYR A 120 -9.56 -24.53 -22.03
N GLU A 121 -9.19 -24.46 -20.74
CA GLU A 121 -10.11 -24.06 -19.67
C GLU A 121 -10.44 -22.55 -19.73
N SER A 122 -9.50 -21.72 -20.21
CA SER A 122 -9.64 -20.27 -20.36
C SER A 122 -10.19 -19.83 -21.72
N ILE A 123 -10.53 -20.80 -22.60
CA ILE A 123 -11.07 -20.55 -23.94
C ILE A 123 -12.47 -21.14 -24.01
N GLN A 124 -13.47 -20.29 -24.23
CA GLN A 124 -14.86 -20.74 -24.36
C GLN A 124 -15.24 -20.97 -25.82
N GLY A 125 -16.00 -22.05 -26.06
CA GLY A 125 -16.59 -22.38 -27.36
C GLY A 125 -16.01 -23.64 -28.01
N VAL A 126 -14.83 -24.10 -27.59
CA VAL A 126 -14.15 -25.26 -28.18
C VAL A 126 -13.35 -26.02 -27.12
N ASP A 127 -13.53 -27.34 -27.04
CA ASP A 127 -12.74 -28.19 -26.12
C ASP A 127 -11.30 -28.38 -26.60
N ARG A 128 -11.08 -28.51 -27.91
CA ARG A 128 -9.77 -28.66 -28.56
C ARG A 128 -9.75 -28.12 -29.98
N PHE A 129 -8.61 -27.54 -30.39
CA PHE A 129 -8.43 -27.07 -31.76
C PHE A 129 -8.18 -28.22 -32.72
N GLU A 130 -8.99 -28.29 -33.78
CA GLU A 130 -8.80 -29.28 -34.83
C GLU A 130 -7.57 -28.96 -35.70
N ARG A 131 -6.79 -29.98 -36.06
CA ARG A 131 -5.64 -29.84 -36.95
C ARG A 131 -6.08 -29.40 -38.35
N GLY A 132 -5.44 -28.37 -38.88
CA GLY A 132 -5.75 -27.78 -40.19
C GLY A 132 -6.91 -26.77 -40.20
N LYS A 133 -7.50 -26.46 -39.04
CA LYS A 133 -8.50 -25.39 -38.87
C LYS A 133 -7.95 -24.25 -38.02
N VAL A 134 -8.61 -23.09 -38.14
CA VAL A 134 -8.27 -21.86 -37.43
C VAL A 134 -9.49 -21.33 -36.68
N TYR A 135 -9.27 -20.78 -35.49
CA TYR A 135 -10.31 -20.20 -34.66
C TYR A 135 -10.02 -18.71 -34.44
N LEU A 136 -11.07 -17.90 -34.40
CA LEU A 136 -10.96 -16.44 -34.24
C LEU A 136 -11.44 -16.05 -32.85
N ASP A 137 -10.73 -15.13 -32.20
CA ASP A 137 -11.26 -14.54 -30.97
C ASP A 137 -12.45 -13.63 -31.31
N VAL A 138 -13.60 -13.85 -30.66
CA VAL A 138 -14.84 -13.07 -30.85
C VAL A 138 -14.61 -11.57 -30.61
N SER A 139 -13.64 -11.23 -29.75
CA SER A 139 -13.27 -9.84 -29.45
C SER A 139 -12.34 -9.20 -30.49
N SER A 140 -11.96 -9.93 -31.54
CA SER A 140 -11.12 -9.39 -32.62
C SER A 140 -11.92 -8.41 -33.48
N PHE A 141 -11.26 -7.33 -33.92
CA PHE A 141 -11.90 -6.26 -34.68
C PHE A 141 -12.62 -6.76 -35.94
N MET A 142 -12.06 -7.74 -36.67
CA MET A 142 -12.63 -8.24 -37.93
C MET A 142 -13.22 -9.65 -37.80
N ALA A 143 -13.56 -10.11 -36.59
CA ALA A 143 -14.05 -11.47 -36.35
C ALA A 143 -15.27 -11.81 -37.23
N GLU A 144 -16.27 -10.94 -37.25
CA GLU A 144 -17.53 -11.14 -37.99
C GLU A 144 -17.31 -11.26 -39.51
N GLU A 145 -16.42 -10.44 -40.05
CA GLU A 145 -16.13 -10.39 -41.49
C GLU A 145 -15.38 -11.64 -41.97
N TYR A 146 -14.42 -12.12 -41.17
CA TYR A 146 -13.73 -13.37 -41.46
C TYR A 146 -14.66 -14.57 -41.33
N GLU A 147 -15.54 -14.59 -40.32
CA GLU A 147 -16.51 -15.67 -40.12
C GLU A 147 -17.49 -15.77 -41.30
N ALA A 148 -17.93 -14.63 -41.85
CA ALA A 148 -18.77 -14.59 -43.06
C ALA A 148 -18.07 -15.14 -44.31
N ASN A 149 -16.76 -14.96 -44.44
CA ASN A 149 -15.95 -15.46 -45.56
C ASN A 149 -15.58 -16.95 -45.43
N GLY A 150 -15.60 -17.50 -44.21
CA GLY A 150 -15.40 -18.93 -43.92
C GLY A 150 -13.95 -19.45 -44.05
N SER A 151 -13.02 -18.64 -44.52
CA SER A 151 -11.59 -18.97 -44.58
C SER A 151 -10.71 -17.73 -44.39
N ILE A 152 -9.50 -17.96 -43.87
CA ILE A 152 -8.48 -16.94 -43.67
C ILE A 152 -7.22 -17.28 -44.49
N THR A 153 -6.68 -16.29 -45.18
CA THR A 153 -5.44 -16.43 -45.94
C THR A 153 -4.33 -15.63 -45.26
N PHE A 154 -3.38 -16.32 -44.67
CA PHE A 154 -2.18 -15.72 -44.09
C PHE A 154 -1.14 -15.45 -45.18
N ASP A 155 -0.43 -14.33 -45.02
CA ASP A 155 0.78 -14.02 -45.77
C ASP A 155 1.97 -13.96 -44.81
N ILE A 156 2.93 -14.88 -45.00
CA ILE A 156 4.16 -14.93 -44.21
C ILE A 156 5.32 -14.54 -45.12
N SER A 157 5.99 -13.43 -44.79
CA SER A 157 7.18 -13.01 -45.53
C SER A 157 8.39 -13.84 -45.12
N THR A 158 9.08 -14.43 -46.09
CA THR A 158 10.18 -15.38 -45.90
C THR A 158 11.43 -14.97 -46.67
N TYR A 159 12.60 -15.41 -46.22
CA TYR A 159 13.88 -15.15 -46.90
C TYR A 159 14.75 -16.41 -46.99
N LEU A 160 15.63 -16.45 -47.99
CA LEU A 160 16.65 -17.50 -48.15
C LEU A 160 17.76 -17.30 -47.12
N TRP A 161 17.86 -18.20 -46.14
CA TRP A 161 18.83 -18.03 -45.05
C TRP A 161 20.28 -18.33 -45.44
N ARG A 162 20.52 -19.12 -46.49
CA ARG A 162 21.87 -19.49 -46.98
C ARG A 162 22.43 -18.52 -48.04
N SER A 163 21.61 -17.69 -48.67
CA SER A 163 22.03 -16.67 -49.65
C SER A 163 21.01 -15.52 -49.73
N PRO A 164 21.12 -14.52 -48.85
CA PRO A 164 20.35 -13.28 -48.96
C PRO A 164 20.83 -12.44 -50.18
N PRO A 165 19.96 -11.73 -50.93
CA PRO A 165 18.55 -11.45 -50.68
C PRO A 165 17.60 -12.36 -51.50
N GLY A 166 16.44 -12.68 -50.92
CA GLY A 166 15.42 -13.53 -51.57
C GLY A 166 14.09 -13.46 -50.83
N PHE A 167 13.61 -12.24 -50.54
CA PHE A 167 12.35 -12.04 -49.84
C PHE A 167 11.18 -12.45 -50.72
N GLU A 168 10.40 -13.43 -50.27
CA GLU A 168 9.17 -13.84 -50.92
C GLU A 168 8.10 -14.13 -49.88
N ASN A 169 6.87 -13.81 -50.25
CA ASN A 169 5.68 -14.04 -49.47
C ASN A 169 5.11 -15.43 -49.78
N ARG A 170 4.74 -16.16 -48.73
CA ARG A 170 4.10 -17.48 -48.83
C ARG A 170 2.71 -17.40 -48.24
N ARG A 171 1.73 -17.81 -49.05
CA ARG A 171 0.31 -17.70 -48.72
C ARG A 171 -0.23 -19.04 -48.24
N PHE A 172 -0.90 -19.04 -47.10
CA PHE A 172 -1.54 -20.21 -46.52
C PHE A 172 -3.02 -19.92 -46.31
N THR A 173 -3.89 -20.68 -46.98
CA THR A 173 -5.35 -20.54 -46.81
C THR A 173 -5.86 -21.67 -45.95
N LEU A 174 -6.50 -21.32 -44.84
CA LEU A 174 -7.03 -22.28 -43.86
C LEU A 174 -8.53 -22.03 -43.60
N PRO A 175 -9.33 -23.09 -43.45
CA PRO A 175 -10.74 -22.97 -43.10
C PRO A 175 -10.92 -22.52 -41.65
N ILE A 176 -11.93 -21.70 -41.40
CA ILE A 176 -12.31 -21.26 -40.05
C ILE A 176 -13.16 -22.35 -39.40
N GLY A 177 -12.74 -22.83 -38.22
CA GLY A 177 -13.43 -23.84 -37.43
C GLY A 177 -14.54 -23.27 -36.53
N GLY A 178 -14.49 -21.98 -36.23
CA GLY A 178 -15.47 -21.25 -35.43
C GLY A 178 -14.83 -20.07 -34.69
N SER A 179 -15.67 -19.31 -33.99
CA SER A 179 -15.25 -18.20 -33.12
C SER A 179 -15.18 -18.68 -31.66
N VAL A 180 -14.13 -18.26 -30.94
CA VAL A 180 -13.87 -18.62 -29.55
C VAL A 180 -13.75 -17.37 -28.69
N ALA A 181 -14.22 -17.41 -27.45
CA ALA A 181 -14.05 -16.29 -26.53
C ALA A 181 -12.86 -16.57 -25.61
N VAL A 182 -11.84 -15.71 -25.66
CA VAL A 182 -10.64 -15.80 -24.82
C VAL A 182 -10.84 -14.94 -23.57
N GLU A 183 -10.58 -15.50 -22.39
CA GLU A 183 -10.59 -14.76 -21.12
C GLU A 183 -9.48 -13.70 -21.06
N ASP A 184 -9.67 -12.61 -20.30
CA ASP A 184 -8.72 -11.48 -20.20
C ASP A 184 -7.32 -11.91 -19.73
N THR A 185 -7.25 -12.86 -18.81
CA THR A 185 -5.99 -13.41 -18.27
C THR A 185 -5.19 -14.12 -19.35
N ALA A 186 -5.83 -14.99 -20.12
CA ALA A 186 -5.24 -15.71 -21.24
C ALA A 186 -4.84 -14.76 -22.38
N TRP A 187 -5.68 -13.77 -22.70
CA TRP A 187 -5.37 -12.75 -23.70
C TRP A 187 -4.12 -11.94 -23.32
N ALA A 188 -4.00 -11.50 -22.06
CA ALA A 188 -2.84 -10.76 -21.58
C ALA A 188 -1.54 -11.59 -21.65
N LEU A 189 -1.62 -12.90 -21.45
CA LEU A 189 -0.49 -13.83 -21.64
C LEU A 189 -0.09 -13.92 -23.11
N PHE A 190 -1.06 -14.13 -24.02
CA PHE A 190 -0.80 -14.30 -25.45
C PHE A 190 -0.17 -13.07 -26.11
N VAL A 191 -0.53 -11.87 -25.67
CA VAL A 191 -0.02 -10.60 -26.21
C VAL A 191 1.22 -10.09 -25.46
N SER A 192 1.82 -10.92 -24.58
CA SER A 192 2.98 -10.55 -23.75
C SER A 192 2.75 -9.28 -22.90
N ARG A 193 1.52 -9.08 -22.41
CA ARG A 193 1.10 -7.96 -21.53
C ARG A 193 0.80 -8.39 -20.10
N TYR A 194 1.17 -9.62 -19.74
CA TYR A 194 0.91 -10.18 -18.42
C TYR A 194 1.60 -9.41 -17.29
N ASP A 195 2.75 -8.79 -17.56
CA ASP A 195 3.43 -7.93 -16.59
C ASP A 195 2.55 -6.73 -16.18
N ARG A 196 1.94 -6.05 -17.16
CA ARG A 196 1.01 -4.95 -16.92
C ARG A 196 -0.23 -5.40 -16.16
N TYR A 197 -0.77 -6.58 -16.51
CA TYR A 197 -1.88 -7.18 -15.79
C TYR A 197 -1.54 -7.37 -14.30
N LEU A 198 -0.35 -7.93 -14.01
CA LEU A 198 0.12 -8.14 -12.64
C LEU A 198 0.40 -6.83 -11.88
N TYR A 199 1.03 -5.84 -12.52
CA TYR A 199 1.21 -4.51 -11.92
C TYR A 199 -0.14 -3.83 -11.63
N GLY A 200 -1.13 -4.01 -12.49
CA GLY A 200 -2.51 -3.55 -12.28
C GLY A 200 -3.20 -4.20 -11.07
N LEU A 201 -2.78 -5.37 -10.61
CA LEU A 201 -3.32 -5.95 -9.36
C LEU A 201 -2.89 -5.17 -8.12
N PHE A 202 -1.69 -4.56 -8.15
CA PHE A 202 -1.20 -3.71 -7.06
C PHE A 202 -1.66 -2.27 -7.18
N SER A 203 -1.75 -1.76 -8.42
CA SER A 203 -2.24 -0.43 -8.71
C SER A 203 -3.73 -0.50 -9.04
N ARG A 204 -4.60 -0.19 -8.06
CA ARG A 204 -6.08 -0.20 -8.20
C ARG A 204 -6.63 0.65 -9.38
N ASN A 205 -5.78 1.40 -10.10
CA ASN A 205 -6.15 2.38 -11.13
C ASN A 205 -5.28 2.26 -12.40
N ASP A 206 -5.06 1.07 -12.98
CA ASP A 206 -4.40 1.02 -14.30
C ASP A 206 -5.41 0.95 -15.47
N PRO A 207 -5.60 2.03 -16.25
CA PRO A 207 -6.41 2.02 -17.47
C PRO A 207 -5.83 1.12 -18.59
N SER A 208 -4.62 0.55 -18.40
CA SER A 208 -3.97 -0.35 -19.35
C SER A 208 -4.58 -1.77 -19.44
N GLN A 209 -5.54 -2.11 -18.57
CA GLN A 209 -6.32 -3.35 -18.66
C GLN A 209 -7.32 -3.38 -19.83
N ARG A 210 -7.48 -2.28 -20.57
CA ARG A 210 -8.32 -2.26 -21.77
C ARG A 210 -7.65 -3.01 -22.91
N ARG A 211 -8.39 -3.94 -23.53
CA ARG A 211 -7.99 -4.56 -24.79
C ARG A 211 -7.87 -3.46 -25.86
N PRO A 212 -6.67 -3.19 -26.41
CA PRO A 212 -6.54 -2.30 -27.57
C PRO A 212 -7.27 -2.91 -28.78
N ARG A 213 -7.40 -2.20 -29.90
CA ARG A 213 -7.83 -2.86 -31.14
C ARG A 213 -6.79 -3.94 -31.50
N TYR A 214 -7.22 -5.19 -31.63
CA TYR A 214 -6.38 -6.31 -32.05
C TYR A 214 -7.16 -7.29 -32.91
N ASN A 215 -6.41 -8.11 -33.66
CA ASN A 215 -6.92 -9.30 -34.33
C ASN A 215 -6.11 -10.49 -33.83
N MET A 216 -6.77 -11.50 -33.28
CA MET A 216 -6.13 -12.69 -32.75
C MET A 216 -6.69 -13.94 -33.41
N VAL A 217 -5.76 -14.84 -33.73
CA VAL A 217 -6.04 -16.07 -34.44
C VAL A 217 -5.42 -17.24 -33.69
N LEU A 218 -6.22 -18.26 -33.42
CA LEU A 218 -5.86 -19.41 -32.60
C LEU A 218 -5.83 -20.69 -33.45
N MET A 219 -4.84 -21.55 -33.24
CA MET A 219 -4.75 -22.86 -33.90
C MET A 219 -4.01 -23.90 -33.05
N SER A 220 -4.13 -25.18 -33.41
CA SER A 220 -3.29 -26.23 -32.79
C SER A 220 -1.82 -26.06 -33.19
N THR A 221 -0.91 -26.39 -32.27
CA THR A 221 0.54 -26.39 -32.49
C THR A 221 0.94 -27.26 -33.68
N ASP A 222 0.24 -28.38 -33.90
CA ASP A 222 0.49 -29.26 -35.04
C ASP A 222 0.24 -28.54 -36.38
N THR A 223 -0.85 -27.78 -36.48
CA THR A 223 -1.19 -26.99 -37.66
C THR A 223 -0.11 -25.95 -37.94
N TYR A 224 0.33 -25.24 -36.90
CA TYR A 224 1.40 -24.25 -37.02
C TYR A 224 2.72 -24.88 -37.46
N MET A 225 3.07 -26.05 -36.89
CA MET A 225 4.28 -26.78 -37.28
C MET A 225 4.23 -27.30 -38.72
N ASP A 226 3.06 -27.68 -39.23
CA ASP A 226 2.89 -28.07 -40.64
C ASP A 226 3.16 -26.89 -41.59
N ILE A 227 2.68 -25.69 -41.25
CA ILE A 227 3.00 -24.44 -41.98
C ILE A 227 4.51 -24.19 -41.95
N GLN A 228 5.13 -24.22 -40.76
CA GLN A 228 6.57 -23.95 -40.63
C GLN A 228 7.43 -24.98 -41.37
N ARG A 229 7.08 -26.28 -41.32
CA ARG A 229 7.77 -27.34 -42.07
C ARG A 229 7.73 -27.12 -43.58
N SER A 230 6.62 -26.62 -44.11
CA SER A 230 6.50 -26.29 -45.54
C SER A 230 7.47 -25.17 -45.96
N ILE A 231 7.64 -24.14 -45.11
CA ILE A 231 8.59 -23.05 -45.33
C ILE A 231 10.03 -23.55 -45.22
N PHE A 232 10.32 -24.36 -44.21
CA PHE A 232 11.67 -24.90 -43.99
C PHE A 232 12.09 -25.91 -45.07
N ALA A 233 11.15 -26.61 -45.70
CA ALA A 233 11.41 -27.51 -46.83
C ALA A 233 11.99 -26.77 -48.05
N GLU A 234 11.71 -25.47 -48.20
CA GLU A 234 12.26 -24.62 -49.25
C GLU A 234 13.62 -23.98 -48.88
N ASP A 235 14.25 -24.40 -47.77
CA ASP A 235 15.47 -23.75 -47.22
C ASP A 235 15.25 -22.23 -46.92
N ARG A 236 14.00 -21.84 -46.61
CA ARG A 236 13.61 -20.47 -46.25
C ARG A 236 13.34 -20.33 -44.75
N ARG A 237 13.29 -19.10 -44.26
CA ARG A 237 12.87 -18.77 -42.88
C ARG A 237 11.93 -17.56 -42.89
N PRO A 238 10.98 -17.49 -41.95
CA PRO A 238 10.20 -16.28 -41.73
C PRO A 238 11.09 -15.08 -41.40
N THR A 239 10.66 -13.92 -41.86
CA THR A 239 11.36 -12.65 -41.63
C THR A 239 11.17 -12.16 -40.19
N ASP A 240 9.95 -12.29 -39.68
CA ASP A 240 9.60 -12.01 -38.28
C ASP A 240 10.02 -13.14 -37.34
N ASP A 241 10.33 -12.76 -36.10
CA ASP A 241 10.68 -13.71 -35.06
C ASP A 241 9.43 -14.45 -34.57
N GLN A 242 9.60 -15.72 -34.27
CA GLN A 242 8.56 -16.55 -33.65
C GLN A 242 8.92 -16.71 -32.18
N HIS A 243 7.92 -16.63 -31.32
CA HIS A 243 8.11 -16.64 -29.87
C HIS A 243 7.53 -17.94 -29.30
N GLY A 244 8.41 -18.80 -28.79
CA GLY A 244 8.00 -19.92 -27.95
C GLY A 244 7.94 -19.45 -26.51
N VAL A 245 6.79 -19.62 -25.86
CA VAL A 245 6.58 -19.18 -24.48
C VAL A 245 6.28 -20.41 -23.63
N ALA A 246 7.04 -20.57 -22.56
CA ALA A 246 6.82 -21.56 -21.52
C ALA A 246 6.39 -20.83 -20.24
N LEU A 247 5.26 -21.24 -19.68
CA LEU A 247 4.69 -20.72 -18.46
C LEU A 247 4.87 -21.75 -17.36
N ILE A 248 5.57 -21.38 -16.31
CA ILE A 248 6.02 -22.29 -15.27
C ILE A 248 5.28 -21.92 -13.98
N SER A 249 4.62 -22.91 -13.39
CA SER A 249 3.98 -22.82 -12.08
C SER A 249 4.84 -23.53 -11.05
N LEU A 250 5.14 -22.85 -9.96
CA LEU A 250 5.97 -23.35 -8.87
C LEU A 250 5.11 -23.91 -7.74
N ASP A 251 5.71 -24.76 -6.89
CA ASP A 251 5.05 -25.27 -5.68
C ASP A 251 4.97 -24.17 -4.61
N ARG A 252 3.94 -23.33 -4.71
CA ARG A 252 3.76 -22.17 -3.82
C ARG A 252 3.59 -22.56 -2.36
N GLU A 253 2.93 -23.67 -2.06
CA GLU A 253 2.69 -24.11 -0.68
C GLU A 253 3.99 -24.50 0.03
N ARG A 254 4.93 -25.09 -0.71
CA ARG A 254 6.26 -25.42 -0.18
C ARG A 254 7.19 -24.21 -0.14
N LEU A 255 7.20 -23.41 -1.20
CA LEU A 255 8.22 -22.37 -1.41
C LEU A 255 7.91 -21.06 -0.70
N VAL A 256 6.64 -20.71 -0.51
CA VAL A 256 6.26 -19.44 0.10
C VAL A 256 5.91 -19.63 1.57
N ASN A 257 6.80 -19.15 2.43
CA ASN A 257 6.59 -19.05 3.87
C ASN A 257 6.07 -17.63 4.19
N PRO A 258 4.81 -17.48 4.65
CA PRO A 258 4.26 -16.16 4.99
C PRO A 258 5.02 -15.43 6.11
N TRP A 259 5.82 -16.14 6.90
CA TRP A 259 6.54 -15.58 8.04
C TRP A 259 8.00 -15.24 7.72
N ASP A 260 8.53 -15.74 6.60
CA ASP A 260 9.90 -15.51 6.14
C ASP A 260 9.92 -15.28 4.63
N LEU A 261 9.44 -14.11 4.22
CA LEU A 261 9.39 -13.73 2.81
C LEU A 261 10.78 -13.55 2.21
N ASP A 262 11.75 -13.06 2.99
CA ASP A 262 13.13 -12.90 2.55
C ASP A 262 13.74 -14.26 2.17
N GLY A 263 13.57 -15.27 3.04
CA GLY A 263 14.01 -16.63 2.76
C GLY A 263 13.30 -17.26 1.55
N SER A 264 12.00 -17.06 1.42
CA SER A 264 11.25 -17.53 0.25
C SER A 264 11.70 -16.87 -1.06
N ILE A 265 11.99 -15.57 -1.05
CA ILE A 265 12.51 -14.87 -2.23
C ILE A 265 13.87 -15.44 -2.63
N GLU A 266 14.74 -15.76 -1.67
CA GLU A 266 16.04 -16.38 -1.94
C GLU A 266 15.89 -17.80 -2.53
N GLU A 267 14.99 -18.64 -1.99
CA GLU A 267 14.73 -19.99 -2.54
C GLU A 267 14.17 -19.92 -3.96
N ILE A 268 13.21 -19.03 -4.23
CA ILE A 268 12.64 -18.83 -5.57
C ILE A 268 13.70 -18.31 -6.54
N LYS A 269 14.60 -17.44 -6.08
CA LYS A 269 15.69 -16.92 -6.90
C LYS A 269 16.67 -18.03 -7.33
N LEU A 270 16.96 -18.99 -6.45
CA LEU A 270 17.80 -20.14 -6.80
C LEU A 270 17.13 -21.02 -7.87
N ILE A 271 15.84 -21.30 -7.74
CA ILE A 271 15.07 -22.04 -8.75
C ILE A 271 15.08 -21.28 -10.08
N PHE A 272 14.89 -19.96 -10.03
CA PHE A 272 14.94 -19.12 -11.22
C PHE A 272 16.32 -19.14 -11.91
N GLU A 273 17.41 -19.11 -11.14
CA GLU A 273 18.77 -19.23 -11.69
C GLU A 273 18.99 -20.58 -12.37
N GLU A 274 18.42 -21.66 -11.84
CA GLU A 274 18.44 -22.99 -12.46
C GLU A 274 17.61 -23.06 -13.74
N VAL A 275 16.40 -22.49 -13.74
CA VAL A 275 15.56 -22.35 -14.95
C VAL A 275 16.32 -21.58 -16.03
N ASN A 276 16.96 -20.46 -15.67
CA ASN A 276 17.75 -19.67 -16.61
C ASN A 276 18.96 -20.44 -17.14
N ALA A 277 19.66 -21.20 -16.29
CA ALA A 277 20.81 -22.00 -16.72
C ALA A 277 20.41 -23.10 -17.71
N ASN A 278 19.31 -23.81 -17.44
CA ASN A 278 18.80 -24.88 -18.30
C ASN A 278 18.14 -24.34 -19.58
N GLY A 279 17.43 -23.22 -19.49
CA GLY A 279 16.74 -22.56 -20.60
C GLY A 279 17.69 -21.83 -21.57
N ALA A 280 18.78 -21.24 -21.07
CA ALA A 280 19.69 -20.43 -21.89
C ALA A 280 20.25 -21.16 -23.11
N GLN A 281 20.43 -22.50 -23.03
CA GLN A 281 20.86 -23.31 -24.17
C GLN A 281 19.89 -23.25 -25.37
N TYR A 282 18.61 -22.97 -25.10
CA TYR A 282 17.53 -22.93 -26.08
C TYR A 282 17.00 -21.52 -26.35
N PHE A 283 17.77 -20.49 -25.97
CA PHE A 283 17.44 -19.06 -26.13
C PHE A 283 16.26 -18.57 -25.28
N TYR A 284 15.92 -19.30 -24.23
CA TYR A 284 14.92 -18.90 -23.25
C TYR A 284 15.48 -17.82 -22.32
N THR A 285 14.70 -16.77 -22.10
CA THR A 285 14.95 -15.71 -21.14
C THR A 285 13.82 -15.66 -20.12
N PRO A 286 13.98 -16.26 -18.94
CA PRO A 286 12.91 -16.31 -17.95
C PRO A 286 12.77 -14.97 -17.23
N ARG A 287 11.54 -14.68 -16.80
CA ARG A 287 11.21 -13.56 -15.91
C ARG A 287 10.47 -14.07 -14.67
N ASN A 288 10.98 -13.70 -13.51
CA ASN A 288 10.47 -14.15 -12.21
C ASN A 288 9.34 -13.24 -11.71
N PHE A 289 8.09 -13.57 -12.07
CA PHE A 289 6.95 -12.80 -11.60
C PHE A 289 6.69 -13.03 -10.12
N LEU A 290 6.72 -14.28 -9.65
CA LEU A 290 6.47 -14.56 -8.23
C LEU A 290 7.44 -13.78 -7.32
N GLY A 291 8.73 -13.78 -7.65
CA GLY A 291 9.73 -12.99 -6.93
C GLY A 291 9.44 -11.48 -6.95
N GLU A 292 9.18 -10.89 -8.12
CA GLU A 292 8.82 -9.47 -8.25
C GLU A 292 7.58 -9.14 -7.40
N MET A 293 6.56 -10.02 -7.38
CA MET A 293 5.33 -9.84 -6.60
C MET A 293 5.59 -9.93 -5.09
N LEU A 294 6.40 -10.91 -4.65
CA LEU A 294 6.77 -11.06 -3.23
C LEU A 294 7.59 -9.86 -2.74
N GLU A 295 8.52 -9.35 -3.55
CA GLU A 295 9.26 -8.12 -3.26
C GLU A 295 8.33 -6.92 -3.15
N ALA A 296 7.35 -6.78 -4.05
CA ALA A 296 6.36 -5.71 -4.00
C ALA A 296 5.50 -5.78 -2.72
N VAL A 297 5.04 -6.98 -2.33
CA VAL A 297 4.31 -7.19 -1.07
C VAL A 297 5.17 -6.84 0.14
N LEU A 298 6.43 -7.27 0.15
CA LEU A 298 7.37 -6.99 1.24
C LEU A 298 7.65 -5.49 1.37
N GLN A 299 7.90 -4.81 0.25
CA GLN A 299 8.11 -3.36 0.22
C GLN A 299 6.86 -2.61 0.68
N ASN A 300 5.67 -2.98 0.20
CA ASN A 300 4.42 -2.37 0.62
C ASN A 300 4.18 -2.58 2.12
N ALA A 301 4.35 -3.80 2.63
CA ALA A 301 4.21 -4.10 4.05
C ALA A 301 5.21 -3.30 4.91
N ASN A 302 6.47 -3.18 4.49
CA ASN A 302 7.50 -2.40 5.18
C ASN A 302 7.23 -0.90 5.14
N ASN A 303 6.75 -0.38 4.00
CA ASN A 303 6.35 1.01 3.85
C ASN A 303 5.14 1.35 4.74
N MET A 304 4.16 0.44 4.82
CA MET A 304 3.03 0.57 5.73
C MET A 304 3.47 0.54 7.19
N LYS A 305 4.32 -0.41 7.60
CA LYS A 305 4.90 -0.47 8.95
C LYS A 305 5.61 0.83 9.29
N THR A 306 6.50 1.30 8.42
CA THR A 306 7.29 2.51 8.63
C THR A 306 6.41 3.75 8.72
N SER A 307 5.49 3.94 7.77
CA SER A 307 4.60 5.11 7.73
C SER A 307 3.70 5.15 8.97
N THR A 308 3.13 4.01 9.35
CA THR A 308 2.22 3.94 10.50
C THR A 308 2.97 4.11 11.83
N ILE A 309 4.18 3.55 11.97
CA ILE A 309 5.04 3.78 13.14
C ILE A 309 5.34 5.27 13.28
N VAL A 310 5.71 5.94 12.19
CA VAL A 310 6.03 7.37 12.20
C VAL A 310 4.81 8.21 12.61
N VAL A 311 3.63 7.92 12.05
CA VAL A 311 2.38 8.60 12.47
C VAL A 311 2.07 8.34 13.94
N SER A 312 2.32 7.14 14.46
CA SER A 312 2.03 6.77 15.86
C SER A 312 3.01 7.31 16.90
N LEU A 313 4.12 7.92 16.50
CA LEU A 313 5.17 8.41 17.40
C LEU A 313 4.64 9.35 18.50
N PRO A 314 3.74 10.32 18.21
CA PRO A 314 3.13 11.15 19.25
C PRO A 314 2.30 10.34 20.25
N VAL A 315 1.63 9.27 19.83
CA VAL A 315 0.89 8.39 20.75
C VAL A 315 1.86 7.71 21.71
N PHE A 316 2.97 7.16 21.22
CA PHE A 316 3.98 6.55 22.09
C PHE A 316 4.56 7.56 23.07
N PHE A 317 4.83 8.78 22.61
CA PHE A 317 5.26 9.86 23.48
C PHE A 317 4.22 10.18 24.57
N THR A 318 2.94 10.29 24.21
CA THR A 318 1.87 10.56 25.19
C THR A 318 1.74 9.45 26.22
N ALA A 319 1.81 8.20 25.80
CA ALA A 319 1.68 7.05 26.69
C ALA A 319 2.87 6.94 27.63
N TRP A 320 4.09 7.18 27.15
CA TRP A 320 5.28 7.27 27.99
C TRP A 320 5.17 8.44 28.98
N TYR A 321 4.78 9.64 28.50
CA TYR A 321 4.64 10.82 29.35
C TYR A 321 3.54 10.65 30.41
N LEU A 322 2.42 10.03 30.04
CA LEU A 322 1.33 9.67 30.95
C LEU A 322 1.82 8.65 31.99
N GLY A 323 2.51 7.60 31.55
CA GLY A 323 3.07 6.58 32.42
C GLY A 323 4.06 7.16 33.42
N THR A 324 4.98 8.02 32.97
CA THR A 324 5.96 8.70 33.84
C THR A 324 5.29 9.63 34.85
N THR A 325 4.39 10.51 34.41
CA THR A 325 3.75 11.49 35.29
C THR A 325 2.85 10.83 36.34
N ILE A 326 2.10 9.81 35.95
CA ILE A 326 1.28 9.07 36.92
C ILE A 326 2.17 8.30 37.89
N ALA A 327 3.23 7.65 37.39
CA ALA A 327 4.21 7.00 38.25
C ALA A 327 4.75 7.98 39.29
N GLU A 328 5.22 9.18 38.88
CA GLU A 328 5.71 10.23 39.81
C GLU A 328 4.66 10.60 40.88
N VAL A 329 3.41 10.87 40.49
CA VAL A 329 2.34 11.23 41.43
C VAL A 329 2.09 10.10 42.44
N VAL A 330 2.05 8.86 41.98
CA VAL A 330 1.79 7.72 42.86
C VAL A 330 2.99 7.44 43.78
N PHE A 331 4.22 7.65 43.29
CA PHE A 331 5.42 7.57 44.13
C PHE A 331 5.41 8.60 45.24
N GLN A 332 5.01 9.84 44.95
CA GLN A 332 4.85 10.87 45.99
C GLN A 332 3.86 10.43 47.08
N LEU A 333 2.71 9.85 46.70
CA LEU A 333 1.72 9.34 47.64
C LEU A 333 2.23 8.17 48.50
N ARG A 334 3.25 7.44 48.05
CA ARG A 334 3.81 6.26 48.74
C ARG A 334 5.22 6.47 49.29
N ARG A 335 5.72 7.71 49.28
CA ARG A 335 7.05 8.06 49.79
C ARG A 335 7.27 7.58 51.23
N ARG A 336 6.23 7.68 52.07
CA ARG A 336 6.25 7.19 53.47
C ARG A 336 6.36 5.67 53.59
N GLU A 337 5.71 4.91 52.69
CA GLU A 337 5.83 3.45 52.65
C GLU A 337 7.26 3.04 52.29
N ILE A 338 7.84 3.69 51.28
CA ILE A 338 9.23 3.45 50.85
C ILE A 338 10.22 3.83 51.96
N GLY A 339 10.01 4.97 52.63
CA GLY A 339 10.81 5.38 53.79
C GLY A 339 10.77 4.38 54.93
N LEU A 340 9.60 3.81 55.25
CA LEU A 340 9.46 2.77 56.27
C LEU A 340 10.18 1.46 55.90
N LEU A 341 10.20 1.12 54.61
CA LEU A 341 10.94 -0.04 54.11
C LEU A 341 12.46 0.16 54.27
N LEU A 342 12.97 1.35 53.95
CA LEU A 342 14.37 1.70 54.15
C LEU A 342 14.77 1.65 55.64
N VAL A 343 13.90 2.16 56.54
CA VAL A 343 14.13 2.10 58.00
C VAL A 343 14.15 0.66 58.55
N ARG A 344 13.46 -0.28 57.91
CA ARG A 344 13.49 -1.71 58.26
C ARG A 344 14.72 -2.46 57.72
N GLY A 345 15.65 -1.78 57.06
CA GLY A 345 16.92 -2.34 56.59
C GLY A 345 16.93 -2.77 55.11
N LEU A 346 15.94 -2.39 54.30
CA LEU A 346 16.04 -2.58 52.84
C LEU A 346 17.06 -1.61 52.24
N ASN A 347 17.91 -2.13 51.36
CA ASN A 347 18.85 -1.30 50.60
C ASN A 347 18.11 -0.53 49.50
N THR A 348 18.57 0.68 49.16
CA THR A 348 17.99 1.50 48.08
C THR A 348 18.00 0.77 46.73
N GLN A 349 19.05 0.00 46.44
CA GLN A 349 19.11 -0.85 45.24
C GLN A 349 18.06 -1.96 45.23
N GLN A 350 17.68 -2.50 46.40
CA GLN A 350 16.63 -3.53 46.49
C GLN A 350 15.26 -2.91 46.21
N VAL A 351 15.00 -1.69 46.70
CA VAL A 351 13.79 -0.93 46.38
C VAL A 351 13.71 -0.62 44.89
N PHE A 352 14.82 -0.19 44.28
CA PHE A 352 14.89 0.07 42.84
C PHE A 352 14.56 -1.17 42.00
N ARG A 353 15.23 -2.31 42.26
CA ARG A 353 14.98 -3.57 41.55
C ARG A 353 13.56 -4.06 41.75
N MET A 354 12.98 -3.83 42.93
CA MET A 354 11.59 -4.18 43.21
C MET A 354 10.61 -3.40 42.32
N LEU A 355 10.85 -2.10 42.12
CA LEU A 355 10.02 -1.25 41.26
C LEU A 355 10.17 -1.59 39.78
N LEU A 356 11.39 -1.89 39.31
CA LEU A 356 11.59 -2.36 37.95
C LEU A 356 10.90 -3.69 37.68
N PHE A 357 10.92 -4.61 38.66
CA PHE A 357 10.21 -5.88 38.54
C PHE A 357 8.69 -5.70 38.47
N GLU A 358 8.13 -4.74 39.22
CA GLU A 358 6.71 -4.36 39.11
C GLU A 358 6.38 -3.87 37.69
N GLY A 359 7.26 -3.05 37.10
CA GLY A 359 7.18 -2.63 35.71
C GLY A 359 7.22 -3.78 34.69
N LEU A 360 8.05 -4.79 34.93
CA LEU A 360 8.17 -5.97 34.07
C LEU A 360 6.88 -6.81 34.10
N VAL A 361 6.27 -6.99 35.27
CA VAL A 361 4.97 -7.67 35.37
C VAL A 361 3.90 -6.87 34.61
N VAL A 362 3.90 -5.54 34.77
CA VAL A 362 2.98 -4.66 34.02
C VAL A 362 3.18 -4.82 32.52
N SER A 363 4.42 -4.83 32.02
CA SER A 363 4.68 -4.93 30.58
C SER A 363 4.25 -6.28 29.99
N LEU A 364 4.41 -7.37 30.73
CA LEU A 364 4.00 -8.70 30.28
C LEU A 364 2.47 -8.81 30.17
N VAL A 365 1.74 -8.34 31.19
CA VAL A 365 0.27 -8.33 31.15
C VAL A 365 -0.22 -7.35 30.07
N ALA A 366 0.41 -6.18 29.95
CA ALA A 366 0.08 -5.20 28.92
C ALA A 366 0.33 -5.72 27.50
N GLY A 367 1.40 -6.50 27.29
CA GLY A 367 1.71 -7.13 26.01
C GLY A 367 0.65 -8.16 25.60
N VAL A 368 0.20 -9.01 26.53
CA VAL A 368 -0.87 -9.98 26.26
C VAL A 368 -2.19 -9.27 25.94
N VAL A 369 -2.56 -8.27 26.75
CA VAL A 369 -3.80 -7.50 26.51
C VAL A 369 -3.70 -6.71 25.21
N ALA A 370 -2.53 -6.20 24.86
CA ALA A 370 -2.29 -5.54 23.59
C ALA A 370 -2.53 -6.47 22.40
N LEU A 371 -1.95 -7.68 22.42
CA LEU A 371 -2.13 -8.67 21.34
C LEU A 371 -3.60 -9.06 21.14
N MET A 372 -4.34 -9.25 22.24
CA MET A 372 -5.76 -9.58 22.17
C MET A 372 -6.59 -8.36 21.73
N GLY A 373 -6.28 -7.18 22.28
CA GLY A 373 -6.98 -5.94 22.00
C GLY A 373 -6.83 -5.51 20.54
N SER A 374 -5.62 -5.60 19.98
CA SER A 374 -5.36 -5.29 18.58
C SER A 374 -6.11 -6.24 17.65
N SER A 375 -6.10 -7.54 17.97
CA SER A 375 -6.80 -8.54 17.17
C SER A 375 -8.32 -8.34 17.12
N LEU A 376 -8.92 -7.79 18.19
CA LEU A 376 -10.34 -7.48 18.23
C LEU A 376 -10.71 -6.23 17.43
N VAL A 377 -9.79 -5.26 17.31
CA VAL A 377 -10.04 -3.98 16.65
C VAL A 377 -9.75 -4.05 15.15
N LEU A 378 -8.74 -4.82 14.72
CA LEU A 378 -8.33 -4.91 13.32
C LEU A 378 -9.45 -5.32 12.34
N PRO A 379 -10.34 -6.28 12.66
CA PRO A 379 -11.49 -6.63 11.82
C PRO A 379 -12.46 -5.47 11.53
N LEU A 380 -12.52 -4.46 12.40
CA LEU A 380 -13.35 -3.26 12.18
C LEU A 380 -12.75 -2.36 11.10
N VAL A 381 -11.44 -2.44 10.88
CA VAL A 381 -10.69 -1.59 9.95
C VAL A 381 -10.47 -2.30 8.62
N ILE A 382 -10.25 -3.62 8.65
CA ILE A 382 -9.95 -4.42 7.46
C ILE A 382 -11.10 -5.42 7.23
N PRO A 383 -11.96 -5.17 6.23
CA PRO A 383 -13.08 -6.04 5.93
C PRO A 383 -12.63 -7.46 5.57
N GLY A 384 -13.33 -8.47 6.10
CA GLY A 384 -13.09 -9.88 5.80
C GLY A 384 -11.98 -10.55 6.60
N LEU A 385 -11.44 -9.91 7.65
CA LEU A 385 -10.56 -10.55 8.64
C LEU A 385 -11.36 -10.95 9.88
N THR A 386 -11.11 -12.14 10.41
CA THR A 386 -11.62 -12.54 11.73
C THR A 386 -10.58 -12.30 12.84
N PRO A 387 -11.00 -12.06 14.10
CA PRO A 387 -10.07 -11.89 15.22
C PRO A 387 -9.17 -13.11 15.49
N LEU A 388 -9.55 -14.29 14.99
CA LEU A 388 -8.77 -15.52 15.17
C LEU A 388 -7.70 -15.64 14.09
N GLU A 389 -8.05 -15.36 12.83
CA GLU A 389 -7.09 -15.31 11.72
C GLU A 389 -5.99 -14.29 12.00
N THR A 390 -6.34 -13.10 12.48
CA THR A 390 -5.35 -12.06 12.83
C THR A 390 -4.40 -12.47 13.95
N LEU A 391 -4.80 -13.36 14.87
CA LEU A 391 -3.88 -13.92 15.89
C LEU A 391 -2.96 -15.01 15.32
N LEU A 392 -3.45 -15.78 14.35
CA LEU A 392 -2.69 -16.88 13.74
C LEU A 392 -1.71 -16.39 12.66
N THR A 393 -1.99 -15.25 12.03
CA THR A 393 -1.12 -14.64 10.99
C THR A 393 0.04 -13.82 11.58
N VAL A 394 0.16 -13.70 12.91
CA VAL A 394 1.19 -12.87 13.53
C VAL A 394 2.57 -13.51 13.38
N ASN A 395 3.50 -12.77 12.78
CA ASN A 395 4.88 -13.21 12.66
C ASN A 395 5.54 -13.35 14.07
N PRO A 396 6.30 -14.41 14.36
CA PRO A 396 7.05 -14.54 15.61
C PRO A 396 7.95 -13.33 15.95
N VAL A 397 8.53 -12.68 14.93
CA VAL A 397 9.34 -11.46 15.10
C VAL A 397 8.46 -10.28 15.54
N THR A 398 7.25 -10.16 14.98
CA THR A 398 6.23 -9.18 15.42
C THR A 398 5.82 -9.43 16.87
N LEU A 399 5.62 -10.68 17.27
CA LEU A 399 5.30 -11.03 18.65
C LEU A 399 6.43 -10.59 19.60
N ALA A 400 7.68 -10.90 19.27
CA ALA A 400 8.83 -10.51 20.07
C ALA A 400 8.97 -8.98 20.16
N SER A 401 8.79 -8.26 19.06
CA SER A 401 8.91 -6.79 19.04
C SER A 401 7.83 -6.11 19.89
N ILE A 402 6.60 -6.63 19.94
CA ILE A 402 5.51 -6.13 20.81
C ILE A 402 5.90 -6.26 22.29
N PHE A 403 6.42 -7.41 22.71
CA PHE A 403 6.86 -7.61 24.10
C PHE A 403 8.09 -6.78 24.46
N ILE A 404 9.05 -6.64 23.55
CA ILE A 404 10.23 -5.78 23.72
C ILE A 404 9.79 -4.32 23.87
N PHE A 405 8.89 -3.86 23.00
CA PHE A 405 8.36 -2.50 23.04
C PHE A 405 7.60 -2.22 24.34
N SER A 406 6.67 -3.11 24.73
CA SER A 406 5.92 -3.02 25.99
C SER A 406 6.86 -2.92 27.21
N THR A 407 7.90 -3.76 27.21
CA THR A 407 8.89 -3.80 28.29
C THR A 407 9.73 -2.54 28.31
N GLY A 408 10.21 -2.08 27.15
CA GLY A 408 10.93 -0.81 27.01
C GLY A 408 10.09 0.36 27.52
N LEU A 409 8.85 0.49 27.07
CA LEU A 409 7.95 1.58 27.43
C LEU A 409 7.65 1.62 28.94
N SER A 410 7.37 0.47 29.55
CA SER A 410 7.14 0.34 30.99
C SER A 410 8.39 0.72 31.80
N LEU A 411 9.56 0.21 31.41
CA LEU A 411 10.82 0.52 32.09
C LEU A 411 11.17 2.00 31.95
N PHE A 412 11.12 2.58 30.75
CA PHE A 412 11.36 4.02 30.53
C PHE A 412 10.40 4.89 31.32
N SER A 413 9.16 4.43 31.54
CA SER A 413 8.18 5.15 32.35
C SER A 413 8.52 5.13 33.85
N LEU A 414 9.18 4.07 34.32
CA LEU A 414 9.52 3.86 35.73
C LEU A 414 10.95 4.27 36.10
N LEU A 415 11.87 4.38 35.15
CA LEU A 415 13.29 4.65 35.42
C LEU A 415 13.48 5.97 36.19
N ARG A 416 13.00 7.10 35.67
CA ARG A 416 13.17 8.41 36.33
C ARG A 416 12.46 8.49 37.69
N PRO A 417 11.18 8.08 37.81
CA PRO A 417 10.51 8.13 39.11
C PRO A 417 11.15 7.19 40.15
N ALA A 418 11.62 6.01 39.74
CA ALA A 418 12.29 5.06 40.63
C ALA A 418 13.68 5.55 41.09
N GLN A 419 14.44 6.22 40.21
CA GLN A 419 15.71 6.86 40.57
C GLN A 419 15.49 7.95 41.63
N LYS A 420 14.56 8.88 41.38
CA LYS A 420 14.20 9.92 42.35
C LYS A 420 13.75 9.34 43.69
N ALA A 421 13.03 8.23 43.69
CA ALA A 421 12.56 7.58 44.92
C ALA A 421 13.71 7.00 45.78
N VAL A 422 14.84 6.65 45.16
CA VAL A 422 16.04 6.11 45.82
C VAL A 422 16.91 7.22 46.40
N GLU A 423 16.93 8.39 45.76
CA GLU A 423 17.71 9.56 46.20
C GLU A 423 17.09 10.31 47.37
N VAL A 424 15.86 9.96 47.78
CA VAL A 424 15.19 10.58 48.91
C VAL A 424 15.96 10.31 50.22
N ASN A 425 16.45 11.38 50.85
CA ASN A 425 17.04 11.31 52.17
C ASN A 425 16.00 10.86 53.22
N ILE A 426 16.38 9.94 54.12
CA ILE A 426 15.45 9.26 55.06
C ILE A 426 14.74 10.26 55.98
N VAL A 427 15.42 11.35 56.35
CA VAL A 427 14.86 12.43 57.17
C VAL A 427 13.86 13.29 56.38
N ASP A 428 14.12 13.50 55.10
CA ASP A 428 13.25 14.24 54.18
C ASP A 428 12.02 13.43 53.75
N ALA A 429 12.11 12.09 53.75
CA ALA A 429 10.97 11.20 53.53
C ALA A 429 9.92 11.29 54.65
N LEU A 430 10.32 11.74 55.85
CA LEU A 430 9.48 11.88 57.03
C LEU A 430 8.93 13.30 57.22
N ARG A 431 9.48 14.30 56.52
CA ARG A 431 8.93 15.67 56.50
C ARG A 431 7.72 15.73 55.55
N GLU A 432 6.58 16.14 56.11
CA GLU A 432 5.30 16.20 55.39
C GLU A 432 5.28 17.24 54.25
N HIS A 433 6.15 18.25 54.28
CA HIS A 433 6.30 19.25 53.22
C HIS A 433 7.76 19.55 52.95
N ILE A 434 8.18 19.33 51.70
CA ILE A 434 9.40 19.91 51.13
C ILE A 434 8.91 20.84 50.04
N SER A 435 9.21 22.13 50.18
CA SER A 435 9.07 23.11 49.09
C SER A 435 9.90 22.61 47.92
N GLU A 436 9.25 22.23 46.83
CA GLU A 436 9.90 21.74 45.62
C GLU A 436 10.98 22.75 45.19
N GLU A 437 12.22 22.27 45.04
CA GLU A 437 13.33 23.09 44.55
C GLU A 437 12.93 23.77 43.23
N GLU A 438 13.18 25.08 43.17
CA GLU A 438 13.05 25.88 41.97
C GLU A 438 14.08 25.39 40.94
N GLU A 439 13.69 24.44 40.10
CA GLU A 439 14.40 24.17 38.85
C GLU A 439 14.59 25.50 38.12
N LYS A 440 15.82 25.78 37.69
CA LYS A 440 16.18 27.00 36.95
C LYS A 440 15.18 27.21 35.81
N ARG A 441 14.54 28.38 35.81
CA ARG A 441 13.52 28.75 34.83
C ARG A 441 14.17 29.07 33.48
N GLU A 442 14.34 28.07 32.64
CA GLU A 442 14.85 28.25 31.27
C GLU A 442 13.69 28.48 30.28
N VAL A 443 13.62 29.69 29.70
CA VAL A 443 12.55 30.12 28.79
C VAL A 443 12.84 29.76 27.33
N PHE A 444 14.12 29.63 26.97
CA PHE A 444 14.54 29.48 25.58
C PHE A 444 14.09 28.15 24.93
N PRO A 445 14.26 26.96 25.55
CA PRO A 445 13.84 25.71 24.92
C PRO A 445 12.31 25.61 24.69
N PRO A 446 11.45 25.99 25.65
CA PRO A 446 9.99 26.06 25.42
C PRO A 446 9.58 27.04 24.32
N LEU A 447 10.26 28.19 24.24
CA LEU A 447 9.98 29.20 23.22
C LEU A 447 10.31 28.69 21.82
N LEU A 448 11.49 28.09 21.66
CA LEU A 448 11.91 27.50 20.37
C LEU A 448 10.94 26.41 19.92
N ALA A 449 10.54 25.51 20.82
CA ALA A 449 9.59 24.45 20.52
C ALA A 449 8.22 25.02 20.10
N PHE A 450 7.72 26.04 20.80
CA PHE A 450 6.48 26.71 20.44
C PHE A 450 6.55 27.36 19.05
N LEU A 451 7.64 28.08 18.75
CA LEU A 451 7.81 28.74 17.46
C LEU A 451 7.92 27.74 16.30
N LEU A 452 8.66 26.63 16.48
CA LEU A 452 8.77 25.58 15.47
C LEU A 452 7.43 24.88 15.20
N GLY A 453 6.69 24.57 16.27
CA GLY A 453 5.34 24.00 16.14
C GLY A 453 4.36 24.97 15.47
N ALA A 454 4.40 26.24 15.86
CA ALA A 454 3.55 27.29 15.29
C ALA A 454 3.87 27.54 13.81
N TYR A 455 5.15 27.52 13.43
CA TYR A 455 5.57 27.57 12.03
C TYR A 455 4.89 26.48 11.21
N ARG A 456 4.88 25.23 11.69
CA ARG A 456 4.27 24.12 10.94
C ARG A 456 2.76 24.26 10.83
N PHE A 457 2.07 24.65 11.91
CA PHE A 457 0.64 24.93 11.86
C PHE A 457 0.30 26.08 10.92
N ALA A 458 1.13 27.13 10.85
CA ALA A 458 0.94 28.24 9.93
C ALA A 458 1.10 27.79 8.47
N MET A 459 2.12 26.99 8.15
CA MET A 459 2.31 26.41 6.82
C MET A 459 1.09 25.58 6.39
N LEU A 460 0.58 24.73 7.31
CA LEU A 460 -0.59 23.89 7.06
C LEU A 460 -1.86 24.73 6.87
N TYR A 461 -2.09 25.75 7.70
CA TYR A 461 -3.25 26.64 7.59
C TYR A 461 -3.25 27.44 6.28
N LEU A 462 -2.07 27.86 5.81
CA LEU A 462 -1.92 28.59 4.55
C LEU A 462 -1.90 27.69 3.31
N GLY A 463 -1.87 26.36 3.48
CA GLY A 463 -1.77 25.41 2.37
C GLY A 463 -0.41 25.43 1.64
N TYR A 464 0.65 25.94 2.28
CA TYR A 464 1.99 25.98 1.70
C TYR A 464 2.77 24.73 2.04
N THR A 465 3.41 24.13 1.03
CA THR A 465 4.39 23.06 1.20
C THR A 465 5.78 23.55 0.82
N VAL A 466 6.81 23.04 1.50
CA VAL A 466 8.20 23.42 1.17
C VAL A 466 8.56 23.05 -0.27
N ASP A 467 7.92 22.01 -0.83
CA ASP A 467 8.12 21.58 -2.21
C ASP A 467 7.74 22.63 -3.26
N GLN A 468 6.79 23.52 -2.96
CA GLN A 468 6.45 24.65 -3.85
C GLN A 468 7.62 25.63 -4.03
N PHE A 469 8.55 25.65 -3.06
CA PHE A 469 9.73 26.52 -3.07
C PHE A 469 10.99 25.80 -3.58
N ARG A 470 10.84 24.66 -4.26
CA ARG A 470 11.97 23.91 -4.81
C ARG A 470 12.81 24.80 -5.74
N PRO A 471 14.10 25.02 -5.45
CA PRO A 471 14.93 25.89 -6.27
C PRO A 471 15.17 25.25 -7.64
N SER A 472 15.00 26.03 -8.71
CA SER A 472 15.34 25.63 -10.09
C SER A 472 16.83 25.80 -10.41
N THR A 473 17.59 26.44 -9.51
CA THR A 473 19.02 26.68 -9.68
C THR A 473 19.87 25.49 -9.26
N SER A 474 20.93 25.18 -10.01
CA SER A 474 21.93 24.15 -9.69
C SER A 474 22.95 24.55 -8.61
N ASN A 475 22.74 25.70 -7.93
CA ASN A 475 23.64 26.19 -6.89
C ASN A 475 23.64 25.26 -5.67
N LEU A 476 24.80 24.66 -5.38
CA LEU A 476 24.98 23.68 -4.29
C LEU A 476 24.59 24.24 -2.91
N ILE A 477 24.91 25.50 -2.61
CA ILE A 477 24.57 26.14 -1.31
C ILE A 477 23.05 26.25 -1.15
N VAL A 478 22.35 26.67 -2.20
CA VAL A 478 20.88 26.81 -2.19
C VAL A 478 20.24 25.44 -2.07
N SER A 479 20.76 24.43 -2.78
CA SER A 479 20.31 23.04 -2.68
C SER A 479 20.50 22.46 -1.26
N LEU A 480 21.64 22.72 -0.62
CA LEU A 480 21.90 22.27 0.76
C LEU A 480 20.97 22.94 1.79
N LEU A 481 20.74 24.26 1.67
CA LEU A 481 19.82 24.98 2.54
C LEU A 481 18.38 24.49 2.34
N TYR A 482 17.96 24.29 1.09
CA TYR A 482 16.65 23.71 0.78
C TYR A 482 16.52 22.29 1.33
N SER A 483 17.51 21.43 1.12
CA SER A 483 17.50 20.05 1.63
C SER A 483 17.44 20.01 3.17
N THR A 484 18.17 20.91 3.85
CA THR A 484 18.11 21.04 5.31
C THR A 484 16.74 21.54 5.77
N TRP A 485 16.17 22.54 5.09
CA TRP A 485 14.84 23.06 5.40
C TRP A 485 13.76 22.01 5.17
N TRP A 486 13.78 21.33 4.03
CA TRP A 486 12.88 20.24 3.68
C TRP A 486 12.96 19.10 4.68
N GLY A 487 14.16 18.65 5.05
CA GLY A 487 14.35 17.63 6.08
C GLY A 487 13.83 18.07 7.45
N THR A 488 14.00 19.34 7.80
CA THR A 488 13.46 19.90 9.05
C THR A 488 11.93 19.98 9.02
N ASP A 489 11.34 20.43 7.92
CA ASP A 489 9.88 20.52 7.75
C ASP A 489 9.22 19.13 7.73
N TYR A 490 9.90 18.15 7.14
CA TYR A 490 9.50 16.75 7.18
C TYR A 490 9.46 16.23 8.63
N LEU A 491 10.53 16.45 9.42
CA LEU A 491 10.54 16.07 10.84
C LEU A 491 9.48 16.83 11.66
N LEU A 492 9.27 18.12 11.38
CA LEU A 492 8.24 18.92 12.04
C LEU A 492 6.84 18.42 11.72
N SER A 493 6.60 17.82 10.56
CA SER A 493 5.28 17.24 10.23
C SER A 493 4.82 16.21 11.27
N PHE A 494 5.76 15.51 11.93
CA PHE A 494 5.44 14.50 12.93
C PHE A 494 5.52 15.02 14.37
N ILE A 495 6.47 15.91 14.66
CA ILE A 495 6.76 16.35 16.04
C ILE A 495 6.12 17.72 16.36
N ALA A 496 5.64 18.48 15.36
CA ALA A 496 5.07 19.82 15.58
C ALA A 496 3.94 19.87 16.60
N PRO A 497 2.96 18.93 16.63
CA PRO A 497 1.93 18.95 17.67
C PRO A 497 2.54 18.84 19.07
N ILE A 498 3.52 17.96 19.25
CA ILE A 498 4.23 17.76 20.53
C ILE A 498 4.96 19.05 20.93
N LEU A 499 5.75 19.62 20.02
CA LEU A 499 6.54 20.83 20.28
C LEU A 499 5.64 22.04 20.57
N PHE A 500 4.56 22.20 19.81
CA PHE A 500 3.59 23.27 19.98
C PHE A 500 2.93 23.20 21.35
N PHE A 501 2.30 22.07 21.70
CA PHE A 501 1.60 21.94 22.98
C PHE A 501 2.57 21.96 24.16
N TRP A 502 3.78 21.40 24.01
CA TRP A 502 4.77 21.37 25.08
C TRP A 502 5.32 22.77 25.34
N GLY A 503 5.73 23.47 24.27
CA GLY A 503 6.21 24.85 24.32
C GLY A 503 5.12 25.78 24.86
N PHE A 504 3.91 25.68 24.33
CA PHE A 504 2.75 26.45 24.79
C PHE A 504 2.48 26.22 26.28
N THR A 505 2.42 24.96 26.74
CA THR A 505 2.13 24.65 28.15
C THR A 505 3.23 25.14 29.08
N LYS A 506 4.51 24.94 28.74
CA LYS A 506 5.63 25.41 29.57
C LYS A 506 5.70 26.94 29.63
N LEU A 507 5.50 27.62 28.50
CA LEU A 507 5.38 29.08 28.46
C LEU A 507 4.18 29.56 29.26
N PHE A 508 3.03 28.90 29.11
CA PHE A 508 1.82 29.21 29.87
C PHE A 508 2.10 29.11 31.38
N VAL A 509 2.72 28.02 31.84
CA VAL A 509 3.14 27.83 33.24
C VAL A 509 4.10 28.91 33.72
N TYR A 510 5.00 29.38 32.85
CA TYR A 510 5.91 30.47 33.18
C TYR A 510 5.18 31.81 33.39
N TYR A 511 4.20 32.11 32.52
CA TYR A 511 3.38 33.33 32.60
C TYR A 511 2.14 33.21 33.50
N VAL A 512 1.96 32.06 34.17
CA VAL A 512 0.90 31.83 35.16
C VAL A 512 0.78 32.96 36.19
N PRO A 513 1.84 33.61 36.72
CA PRO A 513 1.67 34.70 37.69
C PRO A 513 0.86 35.89 37.14
N TRP A 514 0.96 36.16 35.83
CA TRP A 514 0.12 37.16 35.16
C TRP A 514 -1.31 36.65 34.96
N TYR A 515 -1.48 35.41 34.49
CA TYR A 515 -2.80 34.79 34.34
C TYR A 515 -3.54 34.67 35.67
N GLN A 516 -2.83 34.41 36.77
CA GLN A 516 -3.36 34.40 38.13
C GLN A 516 -3.86 35.78 38.54
N ARG A 517 -3.16 36.88 38.20
CA ARG A 517 -3.70 38.24 38.44
C ARG A 517 -4.97 38.47 37.64
N LEU A 518 -5.02 38.03 36.39
CA LEU A 518 -6.19 38.15 35.52
C LEU A 518 -7.36 37.31 36.02
N LEU A 519 -7.15 36.04 36.37
CA LEU A 519 -8.14 35.16 36.97
C LEU A 519 -8.62 35.68 38.32
N THR A 520 -7.71 36.16 39.18
CA THR A 520 -8.08 36.74 40.48
C THR A 520 -8.92 37.98 40.25
N TRP A 521 -8.56 38.85 39.30
CA TRP A 521 -9.36 40.00 38.91
C TRP A 521 -10.76 39.60 38.43
N VAL A 522 -10.87 38.69 37.45
CA VAL A 522 -12.17 38.19 36.93
C VAL A 522 -13.00 37.47 37.99
N SER A 523 -12.37 36.61 38.80
CA SER A 523 -13.06 35.83 39.83
C SER A 523 -13.47 36.67 41.04
N THR A 524 -12.70 37.70 41.40
CA THR A 524 -13.13 38.69 42.41
C THR A 524 -14.33 39.51 41.92
N LEU A 525 -14.45 39.69 40.60
CA LEU A 525 -15.57 40.39 39.97
C LEU A 525 -16.87 39.55 40.00
N LEU A 526 -16.77 38.21 39.97
CA LEU A 526 -17.91 37.28 39.95
C LEU A 526 -18.28 36.68 41.32
N VAL A 527 -17.30 36.35 42.18
CA VAL A 527 -17.49 35.51 43.39
C VAL A 527 -16.92 36.15 44.67
N GLY A 528 -16.22 37.29 44.58
CA GLY A 528 -15.66 38.00 45.74
C GLY A 528 -14.51 37.23 46.43
N ASP A 529 -14.33 37.44 47.74
CA ASP A 529 -13.15 36.97 48.51
C ASP A 529 -12.96 35.45 48.57
N ALA A 530 -14.01 34.66 48.33
CA ALA A 530 -13.92 33.19 48.30
C ALA A 530 -13.02 32.66 47.17
N ALA A 531 -12.85 33.42 46.09
CA ALA A 531 -11.98 33.06 44.96
C ALA A 531 -10.49 32.99 45.33
N ARG A 532 -10.04 33.75 46.35
CA ARG A 532 -8.63 33.75 46.80
C ARG A 532 -8.18 32.38 47.30
N PHE A 533 -9.05 31.60 47.91
CA PHE A 533 -8.74 30.25 48.40
C PHE A 533 -8.57 29.22 47.26
N SER A 534 -9.35 29.35 46.19
CA SER A 534 -9.21 28.51 44.99
C SER A 534 -7.91 28.83 44.23
N ALA A 535 -7.56 30.11 44.11
CA ALA A 535 -6.31 30.55 43.49
C ALA A 535 -5.06 30.02 44.23
N LEU A 536 -5.07 29.98 45.56
CA LEU A 536 -4.00 29.39 46.38
C LEU A 536 -3.88 27.87 46.20
N THR A 537 -4.99 27.18 45.92
CA THR A 537 -4.99 25.73 45.68
C THR A 537 -4.37 25.40 44.32
N LEU A 538 -4.59 26.24 43.30
CA LEU A 538 -3.91 26.15 42.00
C LEU A 538 -2.39 26.39 42.10
N GLN A 539 -1.95 27.30 42.98
CA GLN A 539 -0.52 27.55 43.21
C GLN A 539 0.21 26.33 43.77
N ARG A 540 -0.45 25.54 44.62
CA ARG A 540 0.16 24.37 45.28
C ARG A 540 0.37 23.18 44.36
N ASN A 541 -0.42 23.06 43.29
CA ASN A 541 -0.39 21.92 42.36
C ASN A 541 -0.05 22.31 40.93
N LEU A 542 0.57 23.48 40.71
CA LEU A 542 0.72 24.07 39.37
C LEU A 542 1.39 23.14 38.36
N LYS A 543 2.45 22.42 38.77
CA LYS A 543 3.15 21.45 37.91
C LYS A 543 2.23 20.29 37.50
N ARG A 544 1.39 19.81 38.41
CA ARG A 544 0.45 18.70 38.16
C ARG A 544 -0.71 19.13 37.27
N VAL A 545 -1.27 20.33 37.50
CA VAL A 545 -2.32 20.92 36.65
C VAL A 545 -1.77 21.16 35.24
N ALA A 546 -0.53 21.65 35.12
CA ALA A 546 0.12 21.85 33.84
C ALA A 546 0.37 20.54 33.07
N ALA A 547 0.90 19.51 33.75
CA ALA A 547 1.16 18.21 33.11
C ALA A 547 -0.14 17.54 32.62
N THR A 548 -1.21 17.59 33.41
CA THR A 548 -2.52 17.04 33.03
C THR A 548 -3.19 17.85 31.91
N THR A 549 -3.11 19.18 31.94
CA THR A 549 -3.63 20.04 30.88
C THR A 549 -2.86 19.85 29.57
N PHE A 550 -1.53 19.76 29.64
CA PHE A 550 -0.67 19.45 28.49
C PHE A 550 -1.07 18.12 27.83
N MET A 551 -1.28 17.08 28.63
CA MET A 551 -1.72 15.78 28.11
C MET A 551 -3.07 15.85 27.41
N VAL A 552 -4.06 16.49 28.02
CA VAL A 552 -5.40 16.64 27.41
C VAL A 552 -5.30 17.42 26.10
N ALA A 553 -4.54 18.52 26.08
CA ALA A 553 -4.33 19.32 24.88
C ALA A 553 -3.63 18.52 23.77
N LEU A 554 -2.61 17.72 24.12
CA LEU A 554 -1.90 16.89 23.15
C LEU A 554 -2.80 15.78 22.60
N ILE A 555 -3.55 15.07 23.46
CA ILE A 555 -4.48 14.02 23.04
C ILE A 555 -5.52 14.60 22.08
N VAL A 556 -6.19 15.70 22.46
CA VAL A 556 -7.21 16.34 21.63
C VAL A 556 -6.61 16.85 20.32
N GLY A 557 -5.48 17.55 20.38
CA GLY A 557 -4.83 18.09 19.19
C GLY A 557 -4.40 17.00 18.20
N TYR A 558 -3.82 15.90 18.70
CA TYR A 558 -3.43 14.77 17.88
C TYR A 558 -4.65 14.04 17.31
N SER A 559 -5.72 13.84 18.09
CA SER A 559 -6.97 13.25 17.59
C SER A 559 -7.55 14.06 16.42
N VAL A 560 -7.57 15.39 16.52
CA VAL A 560 -8.03 16.26 15.42
C VAL A 560 -7.14 16.09 14.17
N THR A 561 -5.82 16.03 14.33
CA THR A 561 -4.90 15.84 13.19
C THR A 561 -5.09 14.48 12.51
N VAL A 562 -5.24 13.38 13.27
CA VAL A 562 -5.43 12.04 12.70
C VAL A 562 -6.79 11.91 12.02
N ILE A 563 -7.87 12.30 12.70
CA ILE A 563 -9.23 12.23 12.15
C ILE A 563 -9.35 13.13 10.91
N GLY A 564 -8.80 14.34 10.98
CA GLY A 564 -8.78 15.27 9.86
C GLY A 564 -8.04 14.70 8.65
N ASN A 565 -6.88 14.05 8.86
CA ASN A 565 -6.12 13.44 7.77
C ASN A 565 -6.87 12.27 7.12
N VAL A 566 -7.49 11.39 7.91
CA VAL A 566 -8.31 10.28 7.38
C VAL A 566 -9.50 10.81 6.58
N ALA A 567 -10.28 11.74 7.15
CA ALA A 567 -11.43 12.31 6.47
C ALA A 567 -11.04 13.05 5.17
N THR A 568 -9.92 13.77 5.18
CA THR A 568 -9.42 14.47 3.98
C THR A 568 -8.95 13.48 2.91
N ASN A 569 -8.31 12.38 3.30
CA ASN A 569 -7.90 11.35 2.33
C ASN A 569 -9.08 10.60 1.75
N GLU A 570 -10.11 10.28 2.54
CA GLU A 570 -11.34 9.66 2.04
C GLU A 570 -12.01 10.56 1.01
N ASP A 571 -12.21 11.84 1.35
CA ASP A 571 -12.79 12.84 0.45
C ASP A 571 -11.95 13.05 -0.82
N PHE A 572 -10.61 13.07 -0.69
CA PHE A 572 -9.71 13.13 -1.83
C PHE A 572 -9.81 11.89 -2.72
N ILE A 573 -9.86 10.68 -2.14
CA ILE A 573 -9.98 9.43 -2.91
C ILE A 573 -11.31 9.40 -3.63
N GLU A 574 -12.41 9.73 -2.95
CA GLU A 574 -13.74 9.79 -3.53
C GLU A 574 -13.78 10.78 -4.69
N SER A 575 -13.31 12.01 -4.47
CA SER A 575 -13.21 13.04 -5.50
C SER A 575 -12.29 12.64 -6.66
N ALA A 576 -11.17 11.98 -6.39
CA ALA A 576 -10.24 11.51 -7.42
C ALA A 576 -10.85 10.38 -8.26
N VAL A 577 -11.58 9.44 -7.65
CA VAL A 577 -12.30 8.37 -8.36
C VAL A 577 -13.34 8.99 -9.29
N TYR A 578 -14.20 9.86 -8.76
CA TYR A 578 -15.19 10.55 -9.58
C TYR A 578 -14.57 11.39 -10.70
N THR A 579 -13.46 12.09 -10.44
CA THR A 579 -12.79 12.90 -11.47
C THR A 579 -12.11 12.04 -12.55
N SER A 580 -11.61 10.86 -12.18
CA SER A 580 -10.89 9.97 -13.10
C SER A 580 -11.80 9.13 -13.99
N VAL A 581 -12.94 8.66 -13.47
CA VAL A 581 -13.91 7.86 -14.24
C VAL A 581 -15.00 8.75 -14.85
N GLY A 582 -15.41 9.82 -14.19
CA GLY A 582 -16.45 10.76 -14.66
C GLY A 582 -17.89 10.24 -14.54
N ALA A 583 -18.12 8.92 -14.58
CA ALA A 583 -19.42 8.24 -14.40
C ALA A 583 -19.19 6.86 -13.77
N ASP A 584 -20.22 5.99 -13.69
CA ASP A 584 -20.05 4.60 -13.23
C ASP A 584 -19.12 3.78 -14.15
N ALA A 585 -19.11 4.11 -15.45
CA ALA A 585 -18.19 3.54 -16.44
C ALA A 585 -17.88 4.57 -17.53
N ALA A 586 -16.65 4.55 -18.06
CA ALA A 586 -16.24 5.41 -19.17
C ALA A 586 -15.61 4.61 -20.31
N VAL A 587 -16.14 4.79 -21.52
CA VAL A 587 -15.63 4.21 -22.76
C VAL A 587 -14.87 5.29 -23.53
N TRP A 588 -13.60 5.04 -23.85
CA TRP A 588 -12.75 6.00 -24.54
C TRP A 588 -12.58 5.58 -25.99
N LEU A 589 -12.96 6.47 -26.90
CA LEU A 589 -12.83 6.28 -28.33
C LEU A 589 -11.63 7.10 -28.83
N PHE A 590 -10.65 6.44 -29.47
CA PHE A 590 -9.49 7.13 -30.04
C PHE A 590 -9.84 7.87 -31.34
N GLU A 591 -10.85 7.39 -32.06
CA GLU A 591 -11.39 7.99 -33.29
C GLU A 591 -12.89 8.21 -33.12
N GLY A 592 -13.39 9.40 -33.43
CA GLY A 592 -14.75 9.83 -33.14
C GLY A 592 -15.81 9.39 -34.16
N ASP A 593 -15.41 8.81 -35.29
CA ASP A 593 -16.28 8.63 -36.46
C ASP A 593 -17.51 7.71 -36.20
N HIS A 594 -17.42 6.80 -35.22
CA HIS A 594 -18.51 5.87 -34.84
C HIS A 594 -19.00 6.06 -33.40
N ALA A 595 -18.76 7.22 -32.78
CA ALA A 595 -19.14 7.44 -31.37
C ALA A 595 -20.65 7.28 -31.12
N GLN A 596 -21.48 7.67 -32.09
CA GLN A 596 -22.94 7.56 -32.02
C GLN A 596 -23.40 6.09 -32.03
N GLU A 597 -22.86 5.28 -32.92
CA GLU A 597 -23.20 3.85 -33.04
C GLU A 597 -22.79 3.08 -31.78
N VAL A 598 -21.64 3.42 -31.19
CA VAL A 598 -21.19 2.85 -29.93
C VAL A 598 -22.14 3.25 -28.79
N LEU A 599 -22.56 4.51 -28.72
CA LEU A 599 -23.52 4.97 -27.71
C LEU A 599 -24.83 4.17 -27.78
N GLU A 600 -25.37 3.97 -28.97
CA GLU A 600 -26.61 3.17 -29.16
C GLU A 600 -26.43 1.74 -28.68
N LYS A 601 -25.33 1.06 -29.06
CA LYS A 601 -25.02 -0.29 -28.58
C LYS A 601 -24.83 -0.37 -27.06
N VAL A 602 -24.23 0.65 -26.45
CA VAL A 602 -24.04 0.70 -24.99
C VAL A 602 -25.38 0.86 -24.26
N LEU A 603 -26.30 1.67 -24.80
CA LEU A 603 -27.65 1.84 -24.24
C LEU A 603 -28.52 0.57 -24.37
N GLU A 604 -28.23 -0.30 -25.34
CA GLU A 604 -28.91 -1.60 -25.49
C GLU A 604 -28.50 -2.62 -24.41
N VAL A 605 -27.38 -2.40 -23.71
CA VAL A 605 -26.89 -3.32 -22.67
C VAL A 605 -27.83 -3.29 -21.46
N PRO A 606 -28.38 -4.45 -21.02
CA PRO A 606 -29.26 -4.50 -19.87
C PRO A 606 -28.56 -3.99 -18.60
N GLY A 607 -29.14 -2.97 -17.98
CA GLY A 607 -28.61 -2.36 -16.74
C GLY A 607 -27.99 -0.97 -16.91
N VAL A 608 -27.85 -0.47 -18.14
CA VAL A 608 -27.42 0.91 -18.41
C VAL A 608 -28.63 1.85 -18.33
N GLU A 609 -28.60 2.83 -17.43
CA GLU A 609 -29.68 3.82 -17.26
C GLU A 609 -29.50 5.04 -18.20
N SER A 610 -28.27 5.55 -18.31
CA SER A 610 -27.92 6.71 -19.11
C SER A 610 -26.49 6.60 -19.62
N ALA A 611 -26.21 7.17 -20.79
CA ALA A 611 -24.88 7.27 -21.36
C ALA A 611 -24.76 8.57 -22.16
N CYS A 612 -23.59 9.20 -22.12
CA CYS A 612 -23.28 10.44 -22.84
C CYS A 612 -21.94 10.32 -23.57
N ILE A 613 -21.84 11.01 -24.70
CA ILE A 613 -20.56 11.18 -25.40
C ILE A 613 -19.88 12.43 -24.83
N GLU A 614 -18.62 12.27 -24.46
CA GLU A 614 -17.74 13.36 -24.08
C GLU A 614 -16.54 13.41 -25.02
N VAL A 615 -16.29 14.59 -25.61
CA VAL A 615 -15.17 14.83 -26.51
C VAL A 615 -14.12 15.65 -25.79
N LEU A 616 -12.96 15.06 -25.54
CA LEU A 616 -11.82 15.73 -24.92
C LEU A 616 -10.82 16.18 -25.99
N PHE A 617 -10.47 17.46 -26.03
CA PHE A 617 -9.37 17.95 -26.87
C PHE A 617 -8.61 19.09 -26.20
N THR A 618 -7.31 19.20 -26.47
CA THR A 618 -6.41 20.15 -25.77
C THR A 618 -5.84 21.14 -26.77
N PRO A 619 -6.58 22.19 -27.17
CA PRO A 619 -6.07 23.18 -28.11
C PRO A 619 -4.95 24.02 -27.48
N ASP A 620 -3.92 24.31 -28.29
CA ASP A 620 -2.91 25.31 -27.93
C ASP A 620 -3.52 26.70 -28.03
N THR A 621 -3.62 27.39 -26.90
CA THR A 621 -4.11 28.77 -26.81
C THR A 621 -2.97 29.72 -26.42
N SER A 622 -3.21 31.03 -26.50
CA SER A 622 -2.26 32.04 -26.02
C SER A 622 -1.95 31.94 -24.51
N LEU A 623 -2.73 31.16 -23.75
CA LEU A 623 -2.55 30.89 -22.32
C LEU A 623 -1.85 29.53 -22.06
N GLY A 624 -1.46 28.81 -23.12
CA GLY A 624 -0.96 27.43 -23.06
C GLY A 624 -1.97 26.40 -23.56
N ALA A 625 -1.64 25.12 -23.42
CA ALA A 625 -2.56 24.02 -23.71
C ALA A 625 -3.70 24.02 -22.70
N VAL A 626 -4.92 24.34 -23.16
CA VAL A 626 -6.12 24.36 -22.30
C VAL A 626 -6.95 23.12 -22.62
N PRO A 627 -7.27 22.25 -21.65
CA PRO A 627 -8.16 21.12 -21.90
C PRO A 627 -9.59 21.64 -22.11
N VAL A 628 -10.20 21.27 -23.23
CA VAL A 628 -11.59 21.58 -23.58
C VAL A 628 -12.38 20.28 -23.64
N ARG A 629 -13.59 20.30 -23.06
CA ARG A 629 -14.55 19.20 -23.07
C ARG A 629 -15.79 19.63 -23.86
N GLY A 630 -16.11 18.91 -24.92
CA GLY A 630 -17.38 19.01 -25.63
C GLY A 630 -18.34 17.97 -25.11
N VAL A 631 -19.52 18.40 -24.64
CA VAL A 631 -20.53 17.52 -24.02
C VAL A 631 -21.92 17.92 -24.50
N ASP A 632 -22.84 16.96 -24.57
CA ASP A 632 -24.26 17.25 -24.62
C ASP A 632 -24.72 17.65 -23.20
N PRO A 633 -25.13 18.91 -22.96
CA PRO A 633 -25.36 19.43 -21.62
C PRO A 633 -26.39 18.64 -20.81
N LEU A 634 -27.46 18.16 -21.45
CA LEU A 634 -28.54 17.47 -20.75
C LEU A 634 -28.17 16.01 -20.47
N ALA A 635 -27.66 15.30 -21.48
CA ALA A 635 -27.24 13.92 -21.31
C ALA A 635 -26.07 13.81 -20.32
N TRP A 636 -25.12 14.75 -20.36
CA TRP A 636 -23.98 14.78 -19.46
C TRP A 636 -24.38 15.06 -18.02
N ARG A 637 -25.36 15.95 -17.78
CA ARG A 637 -25.87 16.21 -16.43
C ARG A 637 -26.44 14.95 -15.77
N ASP A 638 -27.13 14.12 -16.55
CA ASP A 638 -27.83 12.94 -16.05
C ASP A 638 -26.92 11.70 -15.97
N SER A 639 -25.73 11.72 -16.60
CA SER A 639 -24.81 10.57 -16.66
C SER A 639 -23.45 10.79 -16.00
N ALA A 640 -22.94 12.02 -15.96
CA ALA A 640 -21.65 12.33 -15.39
C ALA A 640 -21.76 12.85 -13.95
N TYR A 641 -20.78 12.48 -13.12
CA TYR A 641 -20.61 13.03 -11.80
C TYR A 641 -19.93 14.40 -11.87
N TYR A 642 -20.54 15.39 -11.21
CA TYR A 642 -19.93 16.69 -10.98
C TYR A 642 -20.18 17.15 -9.55
N THR A 643 -19.19 17.79 -8.94
CA THR A 643 -19.34 18.39 -7.61
C THR A 643 -20.22 19.64 -7.73
N PRO A 644 -21.16 19.88 -6.78
CA PRO A 644 -22.01 21.07 -6.80
C PRO A 644 -21.21 22.39 -6.80
N GLU A 645 -19.98 22.38 -6.30
CA GLU A 645 -19.08 23.53 -6.24
C GLU A 645 -18.47 23.90 -7.60
N ILE A 646 -18.49 22.99 -8.58
CA ILE A 646 -18.01 23.28 -9.95
C ILE A 646 -18.99 24.20 -10.68
N ILE A 647 -20.26 24.23 -10.27
CA ILE A 647 -21.35 24.87 -11.01
C ILE A 647 -22.19 25.74 -10.06
N ASP A 648 -21.91 27.05 -10.07
CA ASP A 648 -22.64 28.04 -9.25
C ASP A 648 -24.15 28.13 -9.60
N ASP A 649 -24.55 27.71 -10.80
CA ASP A 649 -25.94 27.74 -11.28
C ASP A 649 -26.32 26.42 -11.99
N PRO A 650 -27.15 25.55 -11.40
CA PRO A 650 -27.53 24.27 -12.00
C PRO A 650 -28.33 24.42 -13.31
N GLN A 651 -28.82 25.63 -13.64
CA GLN A 651 -29.42 25.93 -14.94
C GLN A 651 -28.38 26.13 -16.06
N VAL A 652 -27.07 26.07 -15.77
CA VAL A 652 -26.01 26.23 -16.78
C VAL A 652 -26.19 25.22 -17.92
N PHE A 653 -26.52 23.96 -17.61
CA PHE A 653 -26.76 22.94 -18.63
C PHE A 653 -27.99 23.24 -19.49
N GLU A 654 -29.05 23.77 -18.89
CA GLU A 654 -30.26 24.19 -19.62
C GLU A 654 -30.03 25.43 -20.50
N ARG A 655 -29.05 26.28 -20.16
CA ARG A 655 -28.65 27.45 -20.96
C ARG A 655 -27.63 27.13 -22.06
N MET A 656 -26.92 26.02 -21.93
CA MET A 656 -25.94 25.56 -22.92
C MET A 656 -26.59 24.81 -24.10
N ASN A 657 -27.77 24.22 -23.87
CA ASN A 657 -28.64 23.69 -24.91
C ASN A 657 -29.41 24.83 -25.61
#